data_AF-A0AAJ1GF24-F1
#
_entry.id   AF-A0AAJ1GF24-F1
#
_cell.length_a   1.000
_cell.length_b   1.000
_cell.length_c   1.000
_cell.angle_alpha   90.00
_cell.angle_beta   90.00
_cell.angle_gamma   90.00
#
_symmetry.space_group_name_H-M   'P 1'
#
loop_
_entity.id
_entity.type
_entity.pdbx_description
1 polymer ?
#
loop_
_entity_poly.entity_id
_entity_poly.type
_entity_poly.pdbx_seq_one_letter_code
_entity_poly.pdbx_strand_id
1 'polypeptide(L)'
;MVRIKGKKFLAIAIAGAVFVGGVFPETACAAETAESTSDVQVEETKQQSVKSIQENLLEAYNTGFESSDSNGLYWWSDGNWGKENIAQKAYEGDQKPAEDSGGYYVEVTPDGEGIGTAQICAGDIASILEPEVSYEFSFYAKADPQTPEGTVELQITSASSDWASSQAAAVTYDSKVILDENWQSISGTFIIPAHEKHEQVKIEFKGSKDLTFYVDDLKIGGKKAEVNQGDNLVKNPGFADEDLSVWKKGSGGAAITSETSGEAIPDGIATYGAIGNRTSSQECFAQDMTGILQSGKTYEYSFWVKLDGEDYRDAPADQREISFAPYVSVGSNQTYWDSYSSGILDDNCVRQIEAGVWTKFNGIFKPQFEGEAEELVIRILEQGTNYGSGDCVKGRYYVTGVEMREKVEEQKEIESDIPDLKSVVSSADGLGADAYTGTCIVNGHLSDGTLMKLVEKHFNAVTFENELKMDAVFGYQNDAPPEMESVTWTRADGTVMSGYQVPKMDFTLAEKILAVIKDWNDKNPESAIKIRGHVLVWHSQAPEWFFHEDWNKDKPYASKEVMDARQEWYIQSVLNHFLGKDSPYKDMFYGWDVVNEAVSDSTGTYRKEDEKSSWWKAYGDQDFIINAFRYANHYAPKGLELYYNDYNECSGNKVDGIAKLLTEVKSHEKDADLPTRITGMGMQAHYDMAGPTANQIKNAAVTYGKIVGKVQFTELDLKSSNEYDGTDATRAGEYTKQAYRYKEIYDVLKEVDAMDGIDINGMTVWGVIDKYSWLQDSNSAGGGSDGSKKHVPLLFDDDYKAKPAFYAFADDTRLEPYINNVVVMQALGGDDPYAKSKTYQISGIDDVDASFQIVWEENQMKIKVTVKDETEDGSDGADLYLDWTKGSDGTAKPEKMTIMRSDAQKIDGGYIAEFTVGRELKAADRFAFDVVVTDGEKKAAFNDKKMSQEDSSRYFAVAMTKPYMTVSNGTIAIDGEEDALWGKVAAVPLTIVTGVPEASAAGKLLWDKDYLYLWMEVKDSSLDKSSEAAHVQDSVEIFIDENNHKTDGYEEDDKQYRINYENEPSFNGQKCIADNLISQTRKTEDGYIVEAACKWTDITPEAGTEIGFDMQINDGKGGTRIGTVSWYDESGQGWSSPGVFGTILLLDNSTQKPGSTGKVEGNTSQPGNNATKAPRTGDENRLGLWSALLAISCGAAGTVVYRRKRRLTIKESQ
;
A
#
# COMPACT_ATOMS: atom_id res chain seq x y z
N MET A 1 -49.00 25.93 -23.06
CA MET A 1 -49.50 26.66 -21.87
C MET A 1 -48.30 26.77 -20.92
N VAL A 2 -47.87 27.94 -20.41
CA VAL A 2 -48.52 28.73 -19.33
C VAL A 2 -48.57 27.86 -18.07
N ARG A 3 -47.83 28.11 -16.96
CA ARG A 3 -47.12 29.33 -16.50
C ARG A 3 -46.12 29.08 -15.32
N ILE A 4 -44.98 29.81 -15.32
CA ILE A 4 -44.38 30.67 -14.24
C ILE A 4 -43.97 30.12 -12.83
N LYS A 5 -42.74 30.55 -12.40
CA LYS A 5 -42.18 30.92 -11.05
C LYS A 5 -42.94 30.48 -9.76
N GLY A 6 -42.32 30.10 -8.62
CA GLY A 6 -40.97 30.36 -8.09
C GLY A 6 -40.99 31.31 -6.85
N LYS A 7 -40.13 31.04 -5.84
CA LYS A 7 -39.76 31.83 -4.62
C LYS A 7 -40.49 31.63 -3.24
N LYS A 8 -39.68 31.08 -2.31
CA LYS A 8 -39.31 31.54 -0.93
C LYS A 8 -40.32 31.64 0.24
N PHE A 9 -39.88 31.02 1.36
CA PHE A 9 -39.98 31.39 2.79
C PHE A 9 -41.36 31.48 3.49
N LEU A 10 -41.48 30.75 4.60
CA LEU A 10 -42.03 31.25 5.87
C LEU A 10 -41.33 30.55 7.05
N ALA A 11 -40.87 31.32 8.04
CA ALA A 11 -40.37 30.78 9.30
C ALA A 11 -41.45 30.87 10.38
N ILE A 12 -41.51 29.88 11.28
CA ILE A 12 -42.38 29.90 12.47
C ILE A 12 -41.57 29.43 13.68
N ALA A 13 -41.51 30.29 14.70
CA ALA A 13 -41.19 29.91 16.06
C ALA A 13 -42.40 30.23 16.95
N ILE A 14 -42.63 29.45 18.01
CA ILE A 14 -43.27 29.82 19.29
C ILE A 14 -43.26 28.59 20.24
N ALA A 15 -43.08 28.83 21.53
CA ALA A 15 -43.00 27.80 22.59
C ALA A 15 -44.30 27.71 23.42
N GLY A 16 -44.44 26.73 24.32
CA GLY A 16 -45.63 26.62 25.19
C GLY A 16 -45.67 25.49 26.23
N ALA A 17 -45.01 25.72 27.37
CA ALA A 17 -44.87 24.85 28.56
C ALA A 17 -46.15 24.31 29.26
N VAL A 18 -45.98 23.25 30.09
CA VAL A 18 -46.72 22.99 31.35
C VAL A 18 -45.79 22.32 32.41
N PHE A 19 -45.50 23.04 33.50
CA PHE A 19 -45.58 22.69 34.94
C PHE A 19 -45.67 21.20 35.40
N VAL A 20 -45.11 20.73 36.55
CA VAL A 20 -44.62 21.31 37.84
C VAL A 20 -43.44 20.40 38.33
N GLY A 21 -42.43 20.76 39.16
CA GLY A 21 -42.02 21.98 39.89
C GLY A 21 -41.78 21.74 41.41
N GLY A 22 -40.58 21.99 41.96
CA GLY A 22 -40.27 21.67 43.38
C GLY A 22 -39.05 22.34 44.05
N VAL A 23 -39.29 23.49 44.69
CA VAL A 23 -38.63 24.07 45.91
C VAL A 23 -37.08 23.94 46.03
N PHE A 24 -36.25 24.95 45.68
CA PHE A 24 -35.88 26.20 46.41
C PHE A 24 -34.99 26.02 47.67
N PRO A 25 -34.13 27.01 48.08
CA PRO A 25 -33.70 28.29 47.47
C PRO A 25 -32.14 28.47 47.51
N GLU A 26 -31.41 29.63 47.50
CA GLU A 26 -31.72 31.08 47.46
C GLU A 26 -30.51 31.95 46.97
N THR A 27 -30.66 32.79 45.92
CA THR A 27 -29.91 34.09 45.67
C THR A 27 -28.37 34.09 45.43
N ALA A 28 -27.73 35.14 44.86
CA ALA A 28 -28.14 36.52 44.55
C ALA A 28 -27.48 37.17 43.29
N CYS A 29 -28.03 38.34 42.90
CA CYS A 29 -27.64 39.33 41.88
C CYS A 29 -26.18 39.87 41.97
N ALA A 30 -25.65 40.69 41.03
CA ALA A 30 -26.28 41.69 40.13
C ALA A 30 -25.55 41.91 38.78
N ALA A 31 -25.85 43.01 38.06
CA ALA A 31 -25.58 43.18 36.63
C ALA A 31 -25.11 44.60 36.20
N GLU A 32 -24.75 44.69 34.90
CA GLU A 32 -24.68 45.86 34.00
C GLU A 32 -23.52 46.89 34.04
N THR A 33 -22.87 47.04 32.87
CA THR A 33 -22.30 48.28 32.25
C THR A 33 -21.03 48.94 32.85
N ALA A 34 -20.12 49.57 32.07
CA ALA A 34 -19.92 49.65 30.60
C ALA A 34 -18.51 50.23 30.22
N GLU A 35 -18.21 50.22 28.91
CA GLU A 35 -17.23 51.05 28.15
C GLU A 35 -15.70 50.86 28.33
N SER A 36 -15.11 50.21 27.33
CA SER A 36 -13.83 50.48 26.62
C SER A 36 -12.64 51.20 27.30
N THR A 37 -11.48 50.54 27.24
CA THR A 37 -10.30 51.08 26.52
C THR A 37 -9.54 49.94 25.83
N SER A 38 -8.60 50.29 24.94
CA SER A 38 -7.71 49.35 24.24
C SER A 38 -6.67 48.73 25.17
N ASP A 39 -6.41 47.43 25.00
CA ASP A 39 -5.17 46.78 25.46
C ASP A 39 -4.62 45.84 24.39
N VAL A 40 -3.31 45.58 24.46
CA VAL A 40 -2.56 44.78 23.49
C VAL A 40 -2.79 43.30 23.74
N GLN A 41 -3.16 42.54 22.71
CA GLN A 41 -3.05 41.08 22.75
C GLN A 41 -1.56 40.71 22.71
N VAL A 42 -1.04 40.23 23.84
CA VAL A 42 0.16 39.39 23.86
C VAL A 42 -0.28 38.02 23.35
N GLU A 43 0.44 37.45 22.40
CA GLU A 43 0.20 36.09 21.92
C GLU A 43 0.62 35.08 23.00
N GLU A 44 -0.32 34.26 23.48
CA GLU A 44 0.03 33.08 24.26
C GLU A 44 0.65 32.05 23.31
N THR A 45 1.97 31.92 23.38
CA THR A 45 2.72 30.92 22.61
C THR A 45 2.23 29.53 23.00
N LYS A 46 1.81 28.71 22.03
CA LYS A 46 1.44 27.31 22.28
C LYS A 46 2.68 26.50 22.69
N GLN A 47 2.92 26.38 23.99
CA GLN A 47 3.83 25.36 24.51
C GLN A 47 3.33 23.97 24.09
N GLN A 48 4.19 23.17 23.45
CA GLN A 48 3.91 21.76 23.23
C GLN A 48 3.79 21.04 24.58
N SER A 49 2.81 20.15 24.71
CA SER A 49 2.62 19.33 25.91
C SER A 49 3.69 18.23 25.95
N VAL A 50 4.72 18.44 26.77
CA VAL A 50 5.81 17.47 27.00
C VAL A 50 5.28 16.22 27.72
N LYS A 51 5.70 15.02 27.31
CA LYS A 51 5.47 13.78 28.08
C LYS A 51 6.18 13.87 29.43
N SER A 52 5.42 13.89 30.52
CA SER A 52 5.99 13.99 31.88
C SER A 52 6.52 12.64 32.37
N ILE A 53 7.75 12.29 32.01
CA ILE A 53 8.49 11.16 32.60
C ILE A 53 8.74 11.47 34.09
N GLN A 54 8.08 10.76 35.01
CA GLN A 54 8.14 11.04 36.45
C GLN A 54 9.30 10.35 37.19
N GLU A 55 9.82 9.25 36.65
CA GLU A 55 10.96 8.52 37.18
C GLU A 55 11.97 8.29 36.04
N ASN A 56 13.20 8.77 36.22
CA ASN A 56 14.27 8.61 35.25
C ASN A 56 15.14 7.41 35.65
N LEU A 57 15.05 6.31 34.90
CA LEU A 57 15.85 5.11 35.17
C LEU A 57 17.37 5.37 35.21
N LEU A 58 17.81 6.46 34.58
CA LEU A 58 19.22 6.83 34.48
C LEU A 58 19.61 8.04 35.35
N GLU A 59 18.84 8.39 36.40
CA GLU A 59 19.16 9.52 37.29
C GLU A 59 20.58 9.45 37.90
N ALA A 60 21.09 8.26 38.17
CA ALA A 60 22.44 8.03 38.70
C ALA A 60 23.56 8.29 37.67
N TYR A 61 23.22 8.47 36.39
CA TYR A 61 24.17 8.53 35.27
C TYR A 61 24.37 9.94 34.72
N ASN A 62 24.18 10.97 35.55
CA ASN A 62 24.56 12.36 35.25
C ASN A 62 23.86 12.92 34.00
N THR A 63 22.59 12.58 33.81
CA THR A 63 21.82 12.83 32.58
C THR A 63 21.24 14.25 32.45
N GLY A 64 21.16 14.99 33.55
CA GLY A 64 21.05 16.47 33.58
C GLY A 64 22.40 17.16 33.85
N PHE A 65 23.51 16.49 33.51
CA PHE A 65 24.86 17.04 33.35
C PHE A 65 25.49 17.86 34.51
N GLU A 66 24.94 17.84 35.72
CA GLU A 66 25.41 18.61 36.89
C GLU A 66 26.82 18.24 37.37
N SER A 67 27.32 17.03 37.09
CA SER A 67 28.57 16.50 37.68
C SER A 67 29.74 16.42 36.68
N SER A 68 30.88 16.99 37.07
CA SER A 68 32.15 16.91 36.34
C SER A 68 33.34 16.68 37.29
N ASP A 69 34.41 16.09 36.76
CA ASP A 69 35.63 15.75 37.49
C ASP A 69 36.90 16.23 36.74
N SER A 70 38.08 15.77 37.15
CA SER A 70 39.35 16.09 36.47
C SER A 70 39.52 15.46 35.08
N ASN A 71 38.59 14.60 34.65
CA ASN A 71 38.59 13.93 33.35
C ASN A 71 37.56 14.53 32.39
N GLY A 72 36.48 15.13 32.88
CA GLY A 72 35.47 15.84 32.08
C GLY A 72 34.07 15.75 32.71
N LEU A 73 33.04 15.64 31.87
CA LEU A 73 31.70 15.25 32.32
C LEU A 73 31.71 13.79 32.77
N TYR A 74 31.19 13.52 33.97
CA TYR A 74 31.16 12.17 34.51
C TYR A 74 30.22 11.27 33.67
N TRP A 75 30.66 10.05 33.35
CA TRP A 75 30.09 9.08 32.41
C TRP A 75 29.97 9.48 30.93
N TRP A 76 29.77 10.76 30.63
CA TRP A 76 29.67 11.27 29.25
C TRP A 76 31.03 11.58 28.59
N SER A 77 32.13 11.46 29.34
CA SER A 77 33.49 11.54 28.82
C SER A 77 34.42 10.53 29.50
N ASP A 78 35.17 9.76 28.72
CA ASP A 78 36.12 8.76 29.21
C ASP A 78 37.48 8.84 28.48
N GLY A 79 38.46 7.99 28.82
CA GLY A 79 39.79 8.01 28.21
C GLY A 79 39.94 7.36 26.83
N ASN A 80 38.89 6.73 26.31
CA ASN A 80 38.89 5.93 25.08
C ASN A 80 38.10 6.61 23.95
N TRP A 81 37.07 7.39 24.28
CA TRP A 81 36.20 8.10 23.33
C TRP A 81 36.51 9.62 23.32
N GLY A 82 36.20 10.30 22.21
CA GLY A 82 36.74 11.63 21.89
C GLY A 82 36.31 12.76 22.84
N LYS A 83 37.23 13.24 23.69
CA LYS A 83 36.98 14.33 24.65
C LYS A 83 36.93 15.73 24.07
N GLU A 84 37.41 15.93 22.84
CA GLU A 84 37.76 17.26 22.34
C GLU A 84 36.54 18.10 21.91
N ASN A 85 35.35 17.48 21.84
CA ASN A 85 34.16 18.02 21.18
C ASN A 85 32.93 18.19 22.09
N ILE A 86 33.07 17.99 23.41
CA ILE A 86 31.96 18.15 24.37
C ILE A 86 32.37 19.03 25.55
N ALA A 87 31.50 19.97 25.93
CA ALA A 87 31.78 20.94 26.98
C ALA A 87 30.55 21.20 27.88
N GLN A 88 30.73 21.02 29.19
CA GLN A 88 29.75 21.44 30.19
C GLN A 88 29.64 22.98 30.18
N LYS A 89 28.41 23.50 30.06
CA LYS A 89 28.09 24.93 30.12
C LYS A 89 27.15 25.19 31.29
N ALA A 90 27.31 26.33 31.95
CA ALA A 90 26.35 26.81 32.95
C ALA A 90 25.38 27.79 32.27
N TYR A 91 24.15 27.88 32.75
CA TYR A 91 23.14 28.74 32.13
C TYR A 91 23.51 30.24 32.10
N GLU A 92 24.29 30.75 33.08
CA GLU A 92 24.88 32.13 33.21
C GLU A 92 23.99 33.38 32.91
N GLY A 93 22.74 33.21 32.48
CA GLY A 93 21.83 34.28 32.02
C GLY A 93 20.78 33.82 31.02
N ASP A 94 21.00 32.68 30.33
CA ASP A 94 20.03 32.01 29.47
C ASP A 94 18.82 31.51 30.26
N GLN A 95 17.67 31.42 29.59
CA GLN A 95 16.49 30.75 30.12
C GLN A 95 16.67 29.22 30.07
N LYS A 96 16.33 28.53 31.16
CA LYS A 96 16.30 27.07 31.23
C LYS A 96 15.15 26.47 30.39
N PRO A 97 15.28 25.24 29.89
CA PRO A 97 14.19 24.53 29.24
C PRO A 97 12.97 24.29 30.15
N ALA A 98 13.19 23.90 31.41
CA ALA A 98 12.12 23.69 32.40
C ALA A 98 12.47 24.29 33.78
N GLU A 99 11.49 24.30 34.71
CA GLU A 99 11.70 24.75 36.09
C GLU A 99 12.53 23.76 36.92
N ASP A 100 12.48 22.46 36.60
CA ASP A 100 13.22 21.39 37.27
C ASP A 100 14.63 21.14 36.73
N SER A 101 14.99 21.74 35.59
CA SER A 101 16.29 21.59 34.92
C SER A 101 17.50 21.98 35.77
N GLY A 102 18.67 21.43 35.42
CA GLY A 102 19.95 21.62 36.12
C GLY A 102 20.49 23.05 36.18
N GLY A 103 21.63 23.24 36.85
CA GLY A 103 22.47 24.44 36.71
C GLY A 103 23.32 24.45 35.44
N TYR A 104 23.48 23.29 34.80
CA TYR A 104 24.36 23.03 33.66
C TYR A 104 23.66 22.30 32.52
N TYR A 105 24.26 22.34 31.34
CA TYR A 105 23.90 21.60 30.13
C TYR A 105 25.19 21.25 29.34
N VAL A 106 25.08 20.51 28.23
CA VAL A 106 26.24 20.13 27.40
C VAL A 106 26.17 20.77 26.01
N GLU A 107 27.27 21.40 25.61
CA GLU A 107 27.60 21.76 24.21
C GLU A 107 28.29 20.58 23.53
N VAL A 108 27.89 20.30 22.29
CA VAL A 108 28.43 19.25 21.42
C VAL A 108 28.81 19.86 20.08
N THR A 109 30.11 19.89 19.76
CA THR A 109 30.63 20.45 18.50
C THR A 109 30.94 19.35 17.48
N PRO A 110 30.86 19.63 16.17
CA PRO A 110 31.32 18.72 15.12
C PRO A 110 32.77 18.27 15.28
N ASP A 111 33.04 17.02 14.93
CA ASP A 111 34.38 16.44 14.85
C ASP A 111 35.08 16.73 13.50
N GLY A 112 36.19 16.01 13.24
CA GLY A 112 36.95 16.15 11.99
C GLY A 112 36.24 15.65 10.73
N GLU A 113 35.13 14.92 10.85
CA GLU A 113 34.28 14.47 9.74
C GLU A 113 33.02 15.35 9.58
N GLY A 114 32.76 16.21 10.57
CA GLY A 114 31.64 17.14 10.62
C GLY A 114 30.43 16.63 11.41
N ILE A 115 30.61 15.68 12.33
CA ILE A 115 29.51 15.12 13.14
C ILE A 115 29.77 15.40 14.63
N GLY A 116 28.79 16.00 15.32
CA GLY A 116 28.85 16.17 16.77
C GLY A 116 28.25 14.96 17.48
N THR A 117 28.97 14.37 18.44
CA THR A 117 28.45 13.27 19.28
C THR A 117 28.73 13.49 20.77
N ALA A 118 27.76 13.10 21.60
CA ALA A 118 27.92 12.98 23.05
C ALA A 118 27.32 11.64 23.49
N GLN A 119 28.11 10.79 24.14
CA GLN A 119 27.71 9.41 24.42
C GLN A 119 28.04 8.96 25.85
N ILE A 120 27.21 8.07 26.37
CA ILE A 120 27.41 7.34 27.62
C ILE A 120 27.38 5.84 27.36
N CYS A 121 28.30 5.10 27.99
CA CYS A 121 28.27 3.64 28.04
C CYS A 121 28.79 3.17 29.41
N ALA A 122 28.01 2.35 30.10
CA ALA A 122 28.42 1.66 31.31
C ALA A 122 27.73 0.28 31.37
N GLY A 123 28.44 -0.75 31.85
CA GLY A 123 27.98 -2.15 31.76
C GLY A 123 26.76 -2.47 32.64
N ASP A 124 26.48 -1.63 33.64
CA ASP A 124 25.30 -1.67 34.48
C ASP A 124 24.04 -1.07 33.81
N ILE A 125 24.19 -0.18 32.81
CA ILE A 125 23.04 0.32 32.01
C ILE A 125 22.36 -0.84 31.26
N ALA A 126 23.11 -1.88 30.87
CA ALA A 126 22.54 -3.11 30.31
C ALA A 126 21.63 -3.88 31.28
N SER A 127 21.79 -3.68 32.60
CA SER A 127 20.92 -4.25 33.64
C SER A 127 19.72 -3.34 33.97
N ILE A 128 19.59 -2.19 33.29
CA ILE A 128 18.51 -1.20 33.47
C ILE A 128 17.64 -1.14 32.21
N LEU A 129 18.28 -1.18 31.03
CA LEU A 129 17.64 -1.19 29.72
C LEU A 129 17.72 -2.60 29.12
N GLU A 130 16.84 -3.49 29.57
CA GLU A 130 16.66 -4.87 29.08
C GLU A 130 16.19 -4.89 27.59
N PRO A 131 16.59 -5.90 26.78
CA PRO A 131 16.01 -6.16 25.45
C PRO A 131 14.51 -6.43 25.49
N GLU A 132 13.84 -6.22 24.36
CA GLU A 132 12.42 -6.50 24.10
C GLU A 132 11.41 -5.72 24.98
N VAL A 133 11.91 -4.82 25.83
CA VAL A 133 11.14 -3.85 26.60
C VAL A 133 11.05 -2.52 25.83
N SER A 134 9.89 -1.85 25.94
CA SER A 134 9.67 -0.52 25.38
C SER A 134 9.91 0.57 26.43
N TYR A 135 10.79 1.52 26.09
CA TYR A 135 11.14 2.65 26.95
C TYR A 135 10.64 3.95 26.32
N GLU A 136 10.23 4.91 27.15
CA GLU A 136 10.01 6.29 26.71
C GLU A 136 11.27 7.13 26.97
N PHE A 137 11.51 8.15 26.15
CA PHE A 137 12.57 9.12 26.40
C PHE A 137 12.06 10.56 26.20
N SER A 138 12.69 11.48 26.93
CA SER A 138 12.59 12.92 26.69
C SER A 138 13.92 13.60 27.00
N PHE A 139 14.31 14.59 26.20
CA PHE A 139 15.43 15.49 26.47
C PHE A 139 15.15 16.86 25.86
N TYR A 140 15.90 17.89 26.26
CA TYR A 140 15.85 19.20 25.62
C TYR A 140 17.08 19.41 24.75
N ALA A 141 16.89 20.10 23.62
CA ALA A 141 17.99 20.47 22.73
C ALA A 141 17.78 21.84 22.07
N LYS A 142 18.87 22.46 21.61
CA LYS A 142 18.89 23.66 20.75
C LYS A 142 20.15 23.70 19.89
N ALA A 143 20.13 24.43 18.77
CA ALA A 143 21.29 24.65 17.90
C ALA A 143 22.17 25.80 18.41
N ASP A 144 23.42 25.89 17.94
CA ASP A 144 24.21 27.12 18.09
C ASP A 144 23.85 28.16 17.02
N PRO A 145 23.57 29.43 17.39
CA PRO A 145 23.21 30.51 16.46
C PRO A 145 24.24 30.84 15.37
N GLN A 146 25.44 30.26 15.40
CA GLN A 146 26.49 30.40 14.38
C GLN A 146 26.64 29.16 13.48
N THR A 147 25.83 28.11 13.70
CA THR A 147 25.80 26.88 12.89
C THR A 147 24.44 26.71 12.20
N PRO A 148 24.35 25.92 11.09
CA PRO A 148 23.07 25.72 10.41
C PRO A 148 22.06 24.97 11.28
N GLU A 149 20.77 25.29 11.10
CA GLU A 149 19.63 24.53 11.64
C GLU A 149 19.75 23.03 11.25
N GLY A 150 19.39 22.14 12.16
CA GLY A 150 19.67 20.71 12.01
C GLY A 150 18.88 19.83 12.99
N THR A 151 19.24 18.54 13.07
CA THR A 151 18.54 17.57 13.94
C THR A 151 19.51 16.89 14.89
N VAL A 152 19.03 16.47 16.06
CA VAL A 152 19.78 15.62 17.01
C VAL A 152 19.04 14.31 17.19
N GLU A 153 19.69 13.21 16.82
CA GLU A 153 19.20 11.86 17.04
C GLU A 153 19.69 11.33 18.39
N LEU A 154 18.81 10.67 19.13
CA LEU A 154 19.14 9.73 20.19
C LEU A 154 19.31 8.33 19.56
N GLN A 155 20.51 7.77 19.64
CA GLN A 155 20.82 6.41 19.20
C GLN A 155 21.14 5.53 20.42
N ILE A 156 20.45 4.39 20.56
CA ILE A 156 20.70 3.40 21.63
C ILE A 156 21.26 2.14 20.97
N THR A 157 22.30 1.55 21.56
CA THR A 157 22.98 0.35 21.03
C THR A 157 23.28 -0.62 22.16
N SER A 158 22.81 -1.86 22.04
CA SER A 158 23.24 -2.99 22.87
C SER A 158 24.51 -3.61 22.27
N ALA A 159 25.48 -3.98 23.09
CA ALA A 159 26.78 -4.51 22.66
C ALA A 159 27.33 -5.58 23.59
N SER A 160 28.17 -6.46 23.03
CA SER A 160 29.07 -7.32 23.80
C SER A 160 30.12 -6.50 24.54
N SER A 161 30.68 -7.02 25.62
CA SER A 161 31.68 -6.33 26.45
C SER A 161 33.01 -6.05 25.73
N ASP A 162 33.28 -6.72 24.60
CA ASP A 162 34.40 -6.49 23.68
C ASP A 162 34.02 -5.74 22.40
N TRP A 163 32.74 -5.34 22.26
CA TRP A 163 32.17 -4.67 21.08
C TRP A 163 32.25 -5.46 19.76
N ALA A 164 32.56 -6.76 19.80
CA ALA A 164 32.58 -7.64 18.63
C ALA A 164 31.17 -7.98 18.09
N SER A 165 30.12 -7.82 18.90
CA SER A 165 28.72 -7.94 18.51
C SER A 165 27.92 -6.76 19.06
N SER A 166 27.00 -6.22 18.26
CA SER A 166 26.10 -5.13 18.68
C SER A 166 24.82 -5.08 17.83
N GLN A 167 23.76 -4.51 18.40
CA GLN A 167 22.50 -4.20 17.73
C GLN A 167 21.99 -2.82 18.15
N ALA A 168 21.50 -2.03 17.20
CA ALA A 168 20.84 -0.76 17.46
C ALA A 168 19.39 -0.96 17.88
N ALA A 169 18.89 -0.11 18.77
CA ALA A 169 17.46 -0.06 19.12
C ALA A 169 16.64 0.52 17.96
N ALA A 170 15.40 0.05 17.81
CA ALA A 170 14.40 0.77 17.02
C ALA A 170 13.93 1.98 17.82
N VAL A 171 14.21 3.20 17.33
CA VAL A 171 13.84 4.47 17.97
C VAL A 171 12.74 5.16 17.16
N THR A 172 11.69 5.62 17.81
CA THR A 172 10.54 6.30 17.20
C THR A 172 10.28 7.61 17.94
N TYR A 173 10.33 8.73 17.24
CA TYR A 173 10.11 10.06 17.82
C TYR A 173 8.62 10.42 17.81
N ASP A 174 8.13 11.06 18.87
CA ASP A 174 6.75 11.56 18.92
C ASP A 174 6.51 12.67 17.86
N SER A 175 7.57 13.39 17.47
CA SER A 175 7.59 14.32 16.34
C SER A 175 9.02 14.58 15.82
N LYS A 176 9.16 14.90 14.53
CA LYS A 176 10.42 15.37 13.92
C LYS A 176 10.68 16.82 14.37
N VAL A 177 11.77 17.06 15.09
CA VAL A 177 12.17 18.40 15.57
C VAL A 177 13.42 18.85 14.82
N ILE A 178 13.35 20.02 14.18
CA ILE A 178 14.51 20.75 13.65
C ILE A 178 14.89 21.79 14.69
N LEU A 179 16.18 21.86 15.03
CA LEU A 179 16.71 22.71 16.09
C LEU A 179 16.95 24.14 15.62
N ASP A 180 16.42 25.09 16.40
CA ASP A 180 16.72 26.52 16.31
C ASP A 180 17.46 27.01 17.58
N GLU A 181 17.61 28.33 17.78
CA GLU A 181 18.35 28.90 18.92
C GLU A 181 17.63 28.78 20.29
N ASN A 182 16.37 28.31 20.30
CA ASN A 182 15.55 28.13 21.50
C ASN A 182 15.53 26.68 21.96
N TRP A 183 15.38 26.46 23.27
CA TRP A 183 15.24 25.12 23.84
C TRP A 183 13.93 24.45 23.40
N GLN A 184 14.04 23.35 22.66
CA GLN A 184 12.94 22.53 22.19
C GLN A 184 12.96 21.17 22.90
N SER A 185 11.77 20.62 23.18
CA SER A 185 11.63 19.27 23.77
C SER A 185 11.62 18.22 22.67
N ILE A 186 12.45 17.19 22.80
CA ILE A 186 12.44 16.00 21.94
C ILE A 186 12.03 14.80 22.80
N SER A 187 11.04 14.03 22.34
CA SER A 187 10.57 12.81 23.01
C SER A 187 10.20 11.70 22.04
N GLY A 188 10.07 10.49 22.55
CA GLY A 188 9.70 9.32 21.77
C GLY A 188 9.75 8.02 22.57
N THR A 189 9.79 6.90 21.86
CA THR A 189 9.94 5.55 22.39
C THR A 189 11.11 4.81 21.73
N PHE A 190 11.65 3.80 22.40
CA PHE A 190 12.55 2.83 21.76
C PHE A 190 12.35 1.41 22.27
N ILE A 191 12.74 0.42 21.46
CA ILE A 191 12.85 -1.00 21.83
C ILE A 191 14.25 -1.49 21.45
N ILE A 192 14.98 -2.06 22.41
CA ILE A 192 16.24 -2.77 22.14
C ILE A 192 15.88 -4.18 21.61
N PRO A 193 16.33 -4.59 20.41
CA PRO A 193 16.01 -5.92 19.87
C PRO A 193 16.67 -7.06 20.66
N ALA A 194 16.14 -8.27 20.51
CA ALA A 194 16.67 -9.49 21.12
C ALA A 194 18.15 -9.70 20.73
N HIS A 195 19.04 -9.69 21.73
CA HIS A 195 20.49 -9.73 21.52
C HIS A 195 21.15 -10.70 22.52
N GLU A 196 21.68 -11.83 22.02
CA GLU A 196 22.36 -12.85 22.82
C GLU A 196 23.54 -12.31 23.66
N LYS A 197 24.08 -11.16 23.25
CA LYS A 197 25.25 -10.50 23.84
C LYS A 197 24.96 -9.09 24.36
N HIS A 198 23.80 -8.93 25.01
CA HIS A 198 23.46 -7.75 25.79
C HIS A 198 24.30 -7.65 27.08
N GLU A 199 25.57 -7.24 26.94
CA GLU A 199 26.54 -7.13 28.04
C GLU A 199 26.86 -5.67 28.40
N GLN A 200 26.63 -4.73 27.48
CA GLN A 200 26.73 -3.28 27.64
C GLN A 200 25.64 -2.57 26.82
N VAL A 201 25.25 -1.36 27.24
CA VAL A 201 24.38 -0.47 26.45
C VAL A 201 25.04 0.89 26.34
N LYS A 202 25.08 1.42 25.12
CA LYS A 202 25.50 2.79 24.81
C LYS A 202 24.29 3.62 24.40
N ILE A 203 24.28 4.87 24.84
CA ILE A 203 23.33 5.90 24.44
C ILE A 203 24.15 7.06 23.86
N GLU A 204 23.82 7.51 22.66
CA GLU A 204 24.54 8.55 21.90
C GLU A 204 23.56 9.61 21.41
N PHE A 205 23.84 10.88 21.72
CA PHE A 205 23.31 12.01 20.98
C PHE A 205 24.18 12.26 19.75
N LYS A 206 23.56 12.41 18.59
CA LYS A 206 24.23 12.59 17.31
C LYS A 206 23.59 13.72 16.51
N GLY A 207 24.36 14.77 16.28
CA GLY A 207 23.94 15.90 15.46
C GLY A 207 23.99 15.59 13.96
N SER A 208 23.12 16.25 13.20
CA SER A 208 23.26 16.36 11.74
C SER A 208 24.57 17.03 11.36
N LYS A 209 24.97 16.92 10.08
CA LYS A 209 26.30 17.39 9.66
C LYS A 209 26.50 18.89 9.88
N ASP A 210 27.68 19.24 10.38
CA ASP A 210 28.20 20.58 10.65
C ASP A 210 27.40 21.39 11.70
N LEU A 211 26.45 20.76 12.39
CA LEU A 211 25.66 21.30 13.50
C LEU A 211 26.47 21.29 14.82
N THR A 212 26.62 22.45 15.46
CA THR A 212 26.90 22.50 16.90
C THR A 212 25.56 22.58 17.61
N PHE A 213 25.37 21.72 18.62
CA PHE A 213 24.11 21.65 19.36
C PHE A 213 24.35 21.59 20.86
N TYR A 214 23.28 21.83 21.59
CA TYR A 214 23.22 21.77 23.03
C TYR A 214 22.16 20.77 23.46
N VAL A 215 22.42 20.01 24.53
CA VAL A 215 21.47 19.05 25.14
C VAL A 215 21.41 19.19 26.66
N ASP A 216 20.22 18.99 27.23
CA ASP A 216 19.99 18.91 28.68
C ASP A 216 18.86 17.92 29.06
N ASP A 217 18.82 17.53 30.35
CA ASP A 217 17.80 16.70 31.01
C ASP A 217 17.37 15.43 30.24
N LEU A 218 18.31 14.53 29.93
CA LEU A 218 17.93 13.22 29.40
C LEU A 218 17.19 12.40 30.48
N LYS A 219 15.90 12.18 30.25
CA LYS A 219 15.04 11.32 31.05
C LYS A 219 14.67 10.10 30.23
N ILE A 220 15.02 8.91 30.70
CA ILE A 220 14.53 7.64 30.13
C ILE A 220 13.58 6.99 31.12
N GLY A 221 12.32 6.94 30.71
CA GLY A 221 11.20 6.42 31.48
C GLY A 221 10.98 4.94 31.20
N GLY A 222 11.05 4.14 32.24
CA GLY A 222 10.77 2.71 32.16
C GLY A 222 9.27 2.43 32.13
N LYS A 223 8.69 2.28 30.94
CA LYS A 223 7.61 1.31 30.78
C LYS A 223 8.20 -0.10 30.62
N LYS A 224 8.97 -0.56 31.62
CA LYS A 224 9.00 -2.00 31.91
C LYS A 224 7.54 -2.37 32.07
N ALA A 225 7.04 -3.16 31.14
CA ALA A 225 5.65 -3.05 30.80
C ALA A 225 4.78 -3.38 32.00
N GLU A 226 3.92 -2.43 32.39
CA GLU A 226 2.56 -2.80 32.78
C GLU A 226 1.87 -3.36 31.52
N VAL A 227 2.33 -4.56 31.11
CA VAL A 227 1.42 -5.64 30.85
C VAL A 227 0.47 -5.64 32.05
N ASN A 228 -0.82 -5.84 31.84
CA ASN A 228 -1.71 -6.16 32.95
C ASN A 228 -1.46 -7.62 33.39
N GLN A 229 -0.20 -7.91 33.74
CA GLN A 229 0.29 -9.19 34.22
C GLN A 229 -0.47 -9.51 35.51
N GLY A 230 -1.24 -10.59 35.46
CA GLY A 230 -1.83 -11.15 36.68
C GLY A 230 -0.76 -11.50 37.71
N ASP A 231 -1.20 -11.73 38.94
CA ASP A 231 -0.38 -12.40 39.97
C ASP A 231 0.31 -13.62 39.36
N ASN A 232 1.57 -13.89 39.77
CA ASN A 232 2.26 -15.09 39.35
C ASN A 232 1.41 -16.33 39.73
N LEU A 233 0.95 -17.04 38.72
CA LEU A 233 -0.01 -18.14 38.83
C LEU A 233 0.64 -19.40 39.44
N VAL A 234 1.99 -19.44 39.51
CA VAL A 234 2.79 -20.52 40.08
C VAL A 234 2.96 -20.33 41.59
N LYS A 235 2.67 -21.38 42.35
CA LYS A 235 2.74 -21.43 43.81
C LYS A 235 4.11 -21.92 44.28
N ASN A 236 4.59 -21.36 45.40
CA ASN A 236 5.95 -21.55 45.93
C ASN A 236 7.05 -21.45 44.83
N PRO A 237 7.08 -20.36 44.03
CA PRO A 237 7.88 -20.28 42.80
C PRO A 237 9.40 -20.24 43.06
N GLY A 238 9.80 -19.74 44.23
CA GLY A 238 11.19 -19.69 44.71
C GLY A 238 11.58 -20.83 45.65
N PHE A 239 10.71 -21.84 45.86
CA PHE A 239 10.93 -22.95 46.80
C PHE A 239 11.27 -22.51 48.24
N ALA A 240 10.76 -21.34 48.65
CA ALA A 240 11.03 -20.73 49.95
C ALA A 240 10.15 -21.30 51.09
N ASP A 241 8.94 -21.77 50.78
CA ASP A 241 8.08 -22.43 51.78
C ASP A 241 8.54 -23.87 52.03
N GLU A 242 8.49 -24.31 53.30
CA GLU A 242 8.79 -25.69 53.70
C GLU A 242 7.81 -26.72 53.09
N ASP A 243 6.62 -26.28 52.68
CA ASP A 243 5.64 -27.11 51.98
C ASP A 243 5.88 -27.12 50.47
N LEU A 244 6.45 -28.24 50.01
CA LEU A 244 6.72 -28.51 48.60
C LEU A 244 5.60 -29.33 47.94
N SER A 245 4.46 -29.55 48.60
CA SER A 245 3.39 -30.42 48.06
C SER A 245 2.69 -29.87 46.83
N VAL A 246 2.79 -28.55 46.57
CA VAL A 246 2.36 -27.91 45.31
C VAL A 246 3.23 -28.30 44.11
N TRP A 247 4.50 -28.66 44.35
CA TRP A 247 5.42 -29.17 43.33
C TRP A 247 5.28 -30.68 43.23
N LYS A 248 4.41 -31.13 42.31
CA LYS A 248 4.38 -32.53 41.88
C LYS A 248 5.77 -32.88 41.34
N LYS A 249 6.28 -34.06 41.72
CA LYS A 249 7.19 -34.78 40.84
C LYS A 249 6.40 -35.42 39.71
N GLY A 250 7.02 -35.58 38.55
CA GLY A 250 6.50 -36.46 37.50
C GLY A 250 6.56 -37.95 37.86
N SER A 251 6.68 -38.83 36.87
CA SER A 251 6.54 -40.28 37.09
C SER A 251 7.77 -40.92 37.75
N GLY A 252 7.76 -41.12 39.08
CA GLY A 252 8.76 -41.98 39.72
C GLY A 252 8.94 -41.91 41.23
N GLY A 253 10.13 -42.35 41.68
CA GLY A 253 10.52 -42.56 43.07
C GLY A 253 11.29 -41.39 43.71
N ALA A 254 11.94 -40.54 42.92
CA ALA A 254 12.73 -39.38 43.36
C ALA A 254 11.93 -38.40 44.25
N ALA A 255 12.61 -37.44 44.88
CA ALA A 255 11.98 -36.41 45.71
C ALA A 255 12.54 -35.03 45.35
N ILE A 256 11.65 -34.03 45.41
CA ILE A 256 12.04 -32.61 45.36
C ILE A 256 12.38 -32.17 46.80
N THR A 257 13.48 -31.44 46.93
CA THR A 257 13.96 -30.85 48.19
C THR A 257 14.24 -29.37 47.98
N SER A 258 13.94 -28.52 48.96
CA SER A 258 14.39 -27.11 48.94
C SER A 258 15.81 -27.03 49.52
N GLU A 259 16.64 -26.21 48.90
CA GLU A 259 17.99 -25.86 49.35
C GLU A 259 18.18 -24.34 49.30
N THR A 260 19.19 -23.84 50.02
CA THR A 260 19.55 -22.42 50.06
C THR A 260 20.94 -22.23 49.47
N SER A 261 21.08 -21.29 48.54
CA SER A 261 22.34 -20.98 47.88
C SER A 261 23.28 -20.20 48.82
N GLY A 262 24.60 -20.44 48.69
CA GLY A 262 25.62 -19.71 49.44
C GLY A 262 25.91 -18.31 48.90
N GLU A 263 25.53 -18.08 47.63
CA GLU A 263 25.59 -16.80 46.91
C GLU A 263 24.21 -16.55 46.28
N ALA A 264 23.81 -15.29 46.10
CA ALA A 264 22.51 -14.98 45.50
C ALA A 264 22.41 -15.55 44.08
N ILE A 265 21.30 -16.23 43.79
CA ILE A 265 20.92 -16.55 42.42
C ILE A 265 20.54 -15.21 41.74
N PRO A 266 20.77 -15.05 40.43
CA PRO A 266 20.16 -13.98 39.65
C PRO A 266 18.67 -13.75 39.97
N ASP A 267 18.21 -12.52 39.77
CA ASP A 267 16.95 -11.96 40.30
C ASP A 267 16.87 -11.96 41.86
N GLY A 268 18.00 -12.14 42.56
CA GLY A 268 18.13 -11.97 44.01
C GLY A 268 17.65 -13.16 44.85
N ILE A 269 17.35 -14.29 44.21
CA ILE A 269 16.69 -15.43 44.86
C ILE A 269 17.69 -16.24 45.70
N ALA A 270 17.34 -16.58 46.95
CA ALA A 270 18.20 -17.31 47.87
C ALA A 270 17.93 -18.83 47.92
N THR A 271 16.70 -19.26 47.61
CA THR A 271 16.23 -20.65 47.70
C THR A 271 15.97 -21.26 46.34
N TYR A 272 16.08 -22.59 46.24
CA TYR A 272 15.81 -23.31 45.01
C TYR A 272 15.34 -24.74 45.28
N GLY A 273 14.54 -25.27 44.38
CA GLY A 273 14.16 -26.67 44.34
C GLY A 273 15.28 -27.50 43.72
N ALA A 274 15.51 -28.69 44.28
CA ALA A 274 16.52 -29.64 43.82
C ALA A 274 15.89 -31.03 43.69
N ILE A 275 16.09 -31.72 42.55
CA ILE A 275 15.62 -33.09 42.32
C ILE A 275 16.77 -33.96 41.79
N GLY A 276 16.97 -35.14 42.37
CA GLY A 276 18.08 -36.04 42.06
C GLY A 276 17.81 -37.48 42.50
N ASN A 277 18.78 -38.38 42.32
CA ASN A 277 18.59 -39.84 42.36
C ASN A 277 17.51 -40.32 41.37
N ARG A 278 17.46 -39.72 40.18
CA ARG A 278 16.42 -39.98 39.18
C ARG A 278 16.74 -41.25 38.39
N THR A 279 15.68 -41.94 38.00
CA THR A 279 15.64 -43.17 37.20
C THR A 279 15.05 -42.92 35.81
N SER A 280 14.26 -41.84 35.67
CA SER A 280 13.65 -41.37 34.44
C SER A 280 13.89 -39.86 34.22
N SER A 281 13.98 -39.45 32.96
CA SER A 281 13.87 -38.06 32.50
C SER A 281 12.62 -37.39 33.08
N GLN A 282 11.50 -38.11 33.02
CA GLN A 282 10.16 -37.74 33.49
C GLN A 282 10.03 -37.55 35.01
N GLU A 283 11.07 -37.83 35.80
CA GLU A 283 11.12 -37.40 37.20
C GLU A 283 11.58 -35.93 37.24
N CYS A 284 10.60 -35.03 37.16
CA CYS A 284 10.80 -33.61 36.93
C CYS A 284 10.01 -32.70 37.88
N PHE A 285 10.29 -31.39 37.84
CA PHE A 285 9.45 -30.38 38.49
C PHE A 285 8.17 -30.20 37.68
N ALA A 286 7.02 -30.41 38.32
CA ALA A 286 5.71 -30.23 37.70
C ALA A 286 4.75 -29.48 38.63
N GLN A 287 3.87 -28.66 38.09
CA GLN A 287 2.81 -28.01 38.87
C GLN A 287 1.46 -28.11 38.17
N ASP A 288 0.42 -28.30 38.99
CA ASP A 288 -0.97 -28.42 38.56
C ASP A 288 -1.58 -27.04 38.33
N MET A 289 -1.96 -26.79 37.07
CA MET A 289 -2.49 -25.52 36.57
C MET A 289 -3.93 -25.68 36.03
N THR A 290 -4.59 -26.80 36.36
CA THR A 290 -5.95 -27.13 35.91
C THR A 290 -6.94 -26.08 36.41
N GLY A 291 -7.69 -25.48 35.49
CA GLY A 291 -8.62 -24.37 35.79
C GLY A 291 -7.95 -23.03 36.14
N ILE A 292 -6.61 -22.97 36.16
CA ILE A 292 -5.83 -21.74 36.28
C ILE A 292 -5.47 -21.22 34.89
N LEU A 293 -4.89 -22.09 34.05
CA LEU A 293 -4.62 -21.78 32.64
C LEU A 293 -5.81 -22.20 31.77
N GLN A 294 -6.23 -21.29 30.91
CA GLN A 294 -7.42 -21.37 30.06
C GLN A 294 -7.03 -21.43 28.57
N SER A 295 -7.73 -22.27 27.81
CA SER A 295 -7.60 -22.38 26.34
C SER A 295 -7.80 -21.02 25.65
N GLY A 296 -7.06 -20.75 24.58
CA GLY A 296 -7.15 -19.52 23.79
C GLY A 296 -6.32 -18.34 24.32
N LYS A 297 -6.12 -18.24 25.63
CA LYS A 297 -5.36 -17.15 26.28
C LYS A 297 -3.85 -17.29 26.12
N THR A 298 -3.17 -16.14 26.15
CA THR A 298 -1.70 -16.02 26.10
C THR A 298 -1.12 -15.82 27.51
N TYR A 299 -0.02 -16.51 27.83
CA TYR A 299 0.69 -16.39 29.09
C TYR A 299 2.19 -16.23 28.84
N GLU A 300 2.86 -15.47 29.70
CA GLU A 300 4.31 -15.34 29.75
C GLU A 300 4.84 -16.24 30.85
N TYR A 301 5.86 -17.06 30.56
CA TYR A 301 6.54 -17.90 31.54
C TYR A 301 8.00 -17.50 31.71
N SER A 302 8.57 -17.78 32.88
CA SER A 302 10.03 -17.78 33.07
C SER A 302 10.47 -18.70 34.20
N PHE A 303 11.74 -19.08 34.24
CA PHE A 303 12.36 -19.78 35.36
C PHE A 303 13.88 -19.76 35.27
N TRP A 304 14.55 -19.95 36.40
CA TRP A 304 15.98 -20.28 36.46
C TRP A 304 16.17 -21.77 36.64
N VAL A 305 17.08 -22.37 35.87
CA VAL A 305 17.46 -23.78 35.94
C VAL A 305 18.98 -23.95 35.95
N LYS A 306 19.47 -25.00 36.61
CA LYS A 306 20.89 -25.39 36.62
C LYS A 306 21.02 -26.91 36.64
N LEU A 307 21.85 -27.47 35.76
CA LEU A 307 22.29 -28.87 35.84
C LEU A 307 23.43 -29.00 36.87
N ASP A 308 23.53 -30.11 37.59
CA ASP A 308 24.62 -30.30 38.55
C ASP A 308 25.99 -30.49 37.87
N GLY A 309 27.00 -29.79 38.39
CA GLY A 309 28.35 -29.74 37.83
C GLY A 309 29.19 -31.01 38.00
N GLU A 310 28.80 -31.91 38.92
CA GLU A 310 29.41 -33.25 39.04
C GLU A 310 28.68 -34.26 38.16
N ASP A 311 27.35 -34.36 38.29
CA ASP A 311 26.56 -35.39 37.58
C ASP A 311 26.59 -35.22 36.05
N TYR A 312 26.62 -33.98 35.55
CA TYR A 312 26.61 -33.67 34.11
C TYR A 312 28.00 -33.36 33.53
N ARG A 313 29.09 -33.51 34.31
CA ARG A 313 30.45 -33.10 33.92
C ARG A 313 30.91 -33.70 32.58
N ASP A 314 30.79 -35.02 32.46
CA ASP A 314 31.31 -35.78 31.31
C ASP A 314 30.23 -36.02 30.23
N ALA A 315 29.07 -35.34 30.34
CA ALA A 315 27.96 -35.48 29.41
C ALA A 315 28.21 -34.73 28.08
N PRO A 316 27.74 -35.25 26.93
CA PRO A 316 27.69 -34.49 25.69
C PRO A 316 26.56 -33.44 25.73
N ALA A 317 26.58 -32.46 24.82
CA ALA A 317 25.70 -31.29 24.87
C ALA A 317 24.21 -31.63 24.61
N ASP A 318 23.96 -32.60 23.74
CA ASP A 318 22.64 -33.20 23.44
C ASP A 318 22.03 -33.99 24.62
N GLN A 319 22.80 -34.21 25.69
CA GLN A 319 22.31 -34.76 26.97
C GLN A 319 22.19 -33.71 28.08
N ARG A 320 22.43 -32.42 27.78
CA ARG A 320 22.26 -31.27 28.69
C ARG A 320 21.11 -30.35 28.29
N GLU A 321 20.07 -30.93 27.70
CA GLU A 321 18.90 -30.22 27.19
C GLU A 321 17.79 -30.13 28.25
N ILE A 322 17.37 -28.90 28.58
CA ILE A 322 16.21 -28.62 29.43
C ILE A 322 15.05 -28.14 28.54
N SER A 323 13.84 -28.58 28.90
CA SER A 323 12.60 -28.33 28.18
C SER A 323 11.48 -27.89 29.13
N PHE A 324 10.77 -26.82 28.76
CA PHE A 324 9.48 -26.44 29.33
C PHE A 324 8.38 -27.15 28.55
N ALA A 325 7.88 -28.27 29.11
CA ALA A 325 7.06 -29.24 28.39
C ALA A 325 5.67 -29.45 29.03
N PRO A 326 4.76 -28.45 28.99
CA PRO A 326 3.42 -28.60 29.54
C PRO A 326 2.58 -29.67 28.81
N TYR A 327 1.49 -30.10 29.44
CA TYR A 327 0.49 -30.97 28.81
C TYR A 327 -0.93 -30.69 29.33
N VAL A 328 -1.93 -31.16 28.59
CA VAL A 328 -3.34 -31.17 28.98
C VAL A 328 -3.98 -32.54 28.71
N SER A 329 -4.94 -32.93 29.55
CA SER A 329 -5.80 -34.09 29.39
C SER A 329 -7.25 -33.65 29.26
N VAL A 330 -7.93 -34.08 28.18
CA VAL A 330 -9.35 -33.82 27.91
C VAL A 330 -10.01 -35.14 27.51
N GLY A 331 -10.89 -35.67 28.37
CA GLY A 331 -11.49 -36.99 28.15
C GLY A 331 -10.43 -38.09 28.05
N SER A 332 -10.49 -38.89 26.98
CA SER A 332 -9.50 -39.95 26.72
C SER A 332 -8.18 -39.46 26.13
N ASN A 333 -8.05 -38.18 25.79
CA ASN A 333 -6.95 -37.65 25.00
C ASN A 333 -5.99 -36.85 25.88
N GLN A 334 -4.69 -36.99 25.62
CA GLN A 334 -3.64 -36.25 26.30
C GLN A 334 -2.71 -35.60 25.26
N THR A 335 -2.64 -34.27 25.28
CA THR A 335 -1.85 -33.46 24.37
C THR A 335 -0.64 -32.92 25.11
N TYR A 336 0.54 -33.17 24.56
CA TYR A 336 1.81 -32.62 25.05
C TYR A 336 2.25 -31.48 24.15
N TRP A 337 2.89 -30.46 24.73
CA TRP A 337 3.44 -29.33 24.00
C TRP A 337 4.95 -29.23 24.20
N ASP A 338 5.66 -28.94 23.12
CA ASP A 338 7.11 -28.72 23.02
C ASP A 338 7.42 -27.77 21.84
N SER A 339 8.70 -27.50 21.59
CA SER A 339 9.21 -26.61 20.52
C SER A 339 8.91 -27.08 19.09
N TYR A 340 8.22 -28.20 18.89
CA TYR A 340 7.80 -28.72 17.58
C TYR A 340 6.27 -28.81 17.47
N SER A 341 5.54 -28.49 18.55
CA SER A 341 4.09 -28.33 18.53
C SER A 341 3.70 -26.96 17.98
N SER A 342 2.99 -26.93 16.84
CA SER A 342 2.82 -25.73 16.02
C SER A 342 2.10 -24.58 16.73
N GLY A 343 2.84 -23.54 17.11
CA GLY A 343 2.33 -22.22 17.50
C GLY A 343 1.69 -22.12 18.90
N ILE A 344 1.98 -23.07 19.81
CA ILE A 344 1.44 -23.07 21.18
C ILE A 344 2.51 -22.70 22.23
N LEU A 345 3.78 -22.94 21.91
CA LEU A 345 4.97 -22.49 22.64
C LEU A 345 5.88 -21.72 21.69
N ASP A 346 6.75 -20.91 22.26
CA ASP A 346 7.87 -20.26 21.56
C ASP A 346 9.08 -21.20 21.39
N ASP A 347 10.00 -20.82 20.50
CA ASP A 347 11.20 -21.60 20.17
C ASP A 347 12.25 -21.67 21.31
N ASN A 348 12.20 -20.78 22.32
CA ASN A 348 13.11 -20.79 23.47
C ASN A 348 12.71 -21.80 24.56
N CYS A 349 11.56 -22.48 24.43
CA CYS A 349 11.09 -23.43 25.44
C CYS A 349 12.00 -24.66 25.62
N VAL A 350 12.92 -24.95 24.68
CA VAL A 350 13.91 -26.03 24.75
C VAL A 350 15.32 -25.49 24.48
N ARG A 351 16.27 -25.68 25.41
CA ARG A 351 17.67 -25.23 25.24
C ARG A 351 18.69 -26.19 25.86
N GLN A 352 19.83 -26.33 25.20
CA GLN A 352 21.03 -26.98 25.76
C GLN A 352 21.76 -25.98 26.66
N ILE A 353 22.15 -26.41 27.87
CA ILE A 353 22.77 -25.54 28.88
C ILE A 353 24.08 -26.11 29.46
N GLU A 354 24.86 -25.25 30.12
CA GLU A 354 26.12 -25.62 30.74
C GLU A 354 25.92 -26.24 32.14
N ALA A 355 26.74 -27.25 32.47
CA ALA A 355 26.71 -27.90 33.78
C ALA A 355 27.27 -26.96 34.87
N GLY A 356 26.55 -26.81 35.98
CA GLY A 356 26.93 -25.93 37.10
C GLY A 356 26.52 -24.46 36.95
N VAL A 357 26.00 -24.04 35.80
CA VAL A 357 25.59 -22.64 35.52
C VAL A 357 24.08 -22.47 35.72
N TRP A 358 23.66 -21.35 36.32
CA TRP A 358 22.26 -20.93 36.36
C TRP A 358 21.87 -20.24 35.05
N THR A 359 20.88 -20.77 34.34
CA THR A 359 20.37 -20.25 33.07
C THR A 359 18.91 -19.85 33.20
N LYS A 360 18.56 -18.65 32.72
CA LYS A 360 17.16 -18.19 32.63
C LYS A 360 16.51 -18.74 31.36
N PHE A 361 15.31 -19.27 31.52
CA PHE A 361 14.34 -19.50 30.44
C PHE A 361 13.24 -18.46 30.60
N ASN A 362 12.72 -17.96 29.48
CA ASN A 362 11.49 -17.18 29.41
C ASN A 362 10.87 -17.38 28.02
N GLY A 363 9.58 -17.08 27.89
CA GLY A 363 8.87 -17.24 26.64
C GLY A 363 7.34 -17.11 26.78
N ILE A 364 6.63 -17.54 25.75
CA ILE A 364 5.18 -17.41 25.61
C ILE A 364 4.53 -18.80 25.49
N PHE A 365 3.47 -19.03 26.28
CA PHE A 365 2.64 -20.21 26.21
C PHE A 365 1.19 -19.81 25.92
N LYS A 366 0.60 -20.33 24.85
CA LYS A 366 -0.78 -20.02 24.42
C LYS A 366 -1.62 -21.30 24.26
N PRO A 367 -1.97 -22.01 25.35
CA PRO A 367 -2.61 -23.32 25.30
C PRO A 367 -3.86 -23.33 24.41
N GLN A 368 -3.96 -24.31 23.51
CA GLN A 368 -5.14 -24.56 22.67
C GLN A 368 -5.67 -25.98 22.91
N PHE A 369 -6.94 -26.08 23.28
CA PHE A 369 -7.68 -27.33 23.39
C PHE A 369 -9.20 -27.07 23.31
N GLU A 370 -9.95 -28.03 22.77
CA GLU A 370 -11.42 -28.03 22.76
C GLU A 370 -11.95 -28.84 23.96
N GLY A 371 -12.90 -28.28 24.71
CA GLY A 371 -13.53 -28.95 25.87
C GLY A 371 -12.99 -28.49 27.23
N GLU A 372 -13.43 -29.18 28.29
CA GLU A 372 -13.02 -28.93 29.68
C GLU A 372 -11.80 -29.80 30.04
N ALA A 373 -10.75 -29.20 30.60
CA ALA A 373 -9.53 -29.91 30.96
C ALA A 373 -9.68 -30.68 32.28
N GLU A 374 -9.40 -31.99 32.25
CA GLU A 374 -9.37 -32.85 33.43
C GLU A 374 -8.05 -32.71 34.23
N GLU A 375 -6.94 -32.47 33.53
CA GLU A 375 -5.65 -32.09 34.10
C GLU A 375 -4.91 -31.17 33.11
N LEU A 376 -4.31 -30.08 33.58
CA LEU A 376 -3.38 -29.24 32.82
C LEU A 376 -2.16 -28.97 33.70
N VAL A 377 -0.97 -29.38 33.26
CA VAL A 377 0.25 -29.40 34.09
C VAL A 377 1.42 -28.79 33.34
N ILE A 378 2.10 -27.83 33.97
CA ILE A 378 3.40 -27.32 33.51
C ILE A 378 4.53 -28.21 34.02
N ARG A 379 5.60 -28.37 33.24
CA ARG A 379 6.77 -29.19 33.61
C ARG A 379 8.07 -28.53 33.15
N ILE A 380 9.10 -28.58 33.99
CA ILE A 380 10.49 -28.23 33.63
C ILE A 380 11.30 -29.52 33.78
N LEU A 381 11.84 -30.05 32.69
CA LEU A 381 12.46 -31.38 32.64
C LEU A 381 13.72 -31.46 31.78
N GLU A 382 14.58 -32.44 32.07
CA GLU A 382 15.68 -32.86 31.19
C GLU A 382 15.13 -33.70 30.04
N GLN A 383 15.33 -33.23 28.82
CA GLN A 383 14.79 -33.84 27.60
C GLN A 383 15.67 -34.98 27.09
N GLY A 384 16.98 -34.74 26.96
CA GLY A 384 17.93 -35.69 26.37
C GLY A 384 17.64 -36.00 24.89
N THR A 385 18.44 -36.90 24.30
CA THR A 385 18.67 -36.94 22.84
C THR A 385 17.46 -37.27 21.95
N ASN A 386 16.33 -37.69 22.52
CA ASN A 386 15.09 -37.98 21.78
C ASN A 386 13.86 -37.72 22.68
N TYR A 387 13.43 -36.47 22.88
CA TYR A 387 12.11 -36.12 23.41
C TYR A 387 11.72 -36.83 24.73
N GLY A 388 12.63 -36.87 25.70
CA GLY A 388 12.42 -37.55 26.99
C GLY A 388 12.47 -39.09 26.93
N SER A 389 12.65 -39.70 25.75
CA SER A 389 12.74 -41.14 25.50
C SER A 389 14.15 -41.64 25.14
N GLY A 390 15.05 -40.72 24.78
CA GLY A 390 16.43 -40.99 24.40
C GLY A 390 17.41 -41.11 25.58
N ASP A 391 18.70 -41.10 25.25
CA ASP A 391 19.76 -41.06 26.24
C ASP A 391 19.74 -39.73 26.99
N CYS A 392 19.82 -39.81 28.32
CA CYS A 392 19.79 -38.69 29.25
C CYS A 392 20.59 -39.10 30.50
N VAL A 393 21.24 -38.12 31.13
CA VAL A 393 22.12 -38.34 32.30
C VAL A 393 21.30 -38.73 33.52
N LYS A 394 20.11 -38.12 33.68
CA LYS A 394 19.22 -38.30 34.85
C LYS A 394 19.88 -37.88 36.16
N GLY A 395 20.85 -36.97 36.08
CA GLY A 395 21.54 -36.39 37.22
C GLY A 395 20.65 -35.46 38.04
N ARG A 396 21.25 -34.86 39.06
CA ARG A 396 20.63 -33.82 39.87
C ARG A 396 20.53 -32.50 39.09
N TYR A 397 19.40 -31.83 39.20
CA TYR A 397 19.26 -30.47 38.69
C TYR A 397 18.35 -29.63 39.58
N TYR A 398 18.41 -28.33 39.35
CA TYR A 398 17.94 -27.29 40.25
C TYR A 398 17.04 -26.32 39.50
N VAL A 399 15.94 -25.86 40.11
CA VAL A 399 14.98 -24.91 39.53
C VAL A 399 14.58 -23.87 40.58
N THR A 400 14.42 -22.61 40.19
CA THR A 400 13.83 -21.56 41.04
C THR A 400 13.25 -20.41 40.21
N GLY A 401 12.58 -19.47 40.87
CA GLY A 401 12.05 -18.25 40.24
C GLY A 401 11.03 -18.53 39.14
N VAL A 402 10.19 -19.57 39.31
CA VAL A 402 9.27 -20.00 38.26
C VAL A 402 8.07 -19.05 38.18
N GLU A 403 7.87 -18.41 37.03
CA GLU A 403 6.75 -17.53 36.78
C GLU A 403 5.86 -18.05 35.65
N MET A 404 4.55 -17.83 35.80
CA MET A 404 3.54 -17.95 34.75
C MET A 404 2.52 -16.83 34.99
N ARG A 405 2.32 -15.95 34.02
CA ARG A 405 1.46 -14.76 34.16
C ARG A 405 0.58 -14.60 32.93
N GLU A 406 -0.67 -14.20 33.10
CA GLU A 406 -1.55 -13.92 31.96
C GLU A 406 -1.11 -12.64 31.24
N LYS A 407 -0.88 -12.73 29.94
CA LYS A 407 -0.58 -11.58 29.08
C LYS A 407 -1.88 -10.93 28.65
N VAL A 408 -2.34 -9.96 29.45
CA VAL A 408 -3.51 -9.14 29.14
C VAL A 408 -3.09 -8.05 28.16
N GLU A 409 -3.37 -8.29 26.87
CA GLU A 409 -3.19 -7.35 25.77
C GLU A 409 -4.30 -6.28 25.78
N GLU A 410 -3.99 -5.06 25.35
CA GLU A 410 -4.97 -3.97 25.31
C GLU A 410 -6.07 -4.28 24.29
N GLN A 411 -7.33 -4.27 24.74
CA GLN A 411 -8.46 -4.63 23.88
C GLN A 411 -8.75 -3.50 22.89
N LYS A 412 -8.21 -3.63 21.67
CA LYS A 412 -8.52 -2.74 20.54
C LYS A 412 -10.03 -2.67 20.32
N GLU A 413 -10.56 -1.45 20.17
CA GLU A 413 -11.97 -1.17 19.93
C GLU A 413 -12.20 -0.48 18.57
N ILE A 414 -13.38 -0.67 18.00
CA ILE A 414 -13.81 0.01 16.76
C ILE A 414 -14.15 1.48 17.01
N GLU A 415 -14.12 2.31 15.97
CA GLU A 415 -14.77 3.63 16.00
C GLU A 415 -16.30 3.46 16.01
N SER A 416 -16.96 3.85 17.11
CA SER A 416 -18.42 3.67 17.27
C SER A 416 -19.25 4.83 16.71
N ASP A 417 -18.65 6.02 16.67
CA ASP A 417 -19.25 7.33 16.40
C ASP A 417 -19.15 7.80 14.94
N ILE A 418 -18.41 7.06 14.10
CA ILE A 418 -18.40 7.24 12.64
C ILE A 418 -19.69 6.69 11.99
N PRO A 419 -20.08 7.14 10.77
CA PRO A 419 -21.26 6.61 10.07
C PRO A 419 -21.23 5.10 9.83
N ASP A 420 -22.40 4.47 9.72
CA ASP A 420 -22.50 3.06 9.30
C ASP A 420 -22.41 2.98 7.77
N LEU A 421 -21.46 2.19 7.23
CA LEU A 421 -21.17 2.17 5.78
C LEU A 421 -22.39 1.73 4.96
N LYS A 422 -23.11 0.72 5.45
CA LYS A 422 -24.39 0.25 4.89
C LYS A 422 -25.46 1.33 4.78
N SER A 423 -25.47 2.32 5.67
CA SER A 423 -26.43 3.43 5.65
C SER A 423 -25.99 4.57 4.74
N VAL A 424 -24.68 4.74 4.54
CA VAL A 424 -24.11 5.63 3.51
C VAL A 424 -24.39 5.07 2.12
N VAL A 425 -24.01 3.81 1.89
CA VAL A 425 -24.09 3.17 0.57
C VAL A 425 -25.54 2.96 0.14
N SER A 426 -26.46 2.59 1.05
CA SER A 426 -27.89 2.47 0.75
C SER A 426 -28.69 3.79 0.83
N SER A 427 -28.00 4.95 0.92
CA SER A 427 -28.65 6.26 0.92
C SER A 427 -29.16 6.67 -0.48
N ALA A 428 -29.98 7.72 -0.52
CA ALA A 428 -30.51 8.28 -1.77
C ALA A 428 -29.46 9.04 -2.61
N ASP A 429 -28.30 9.36 -2.02
CA ASP A 429 -27.15 9.97 -2.68
C ASP A 429 -26.03 8.92 -2.95
N GLY A 430 -26.29 7.66 -2.58
CA GLY A 430 -25.43 6.49 -2.79
C GLY A 430 -25.96 5.58 -3.91
N LEU A 431 -26.08 4.27 -3.64
CA LEU A 431 -26.56 3.23 -4.58
C LEU A 431 -28.02 2.80 -4.31
N GLY A 432 -28.78 3.57 -3.51
CA GLY A 432 -30.20 3.31 -3.27
C GLY A 432 -30.52 2.29 -2.19
N ALA A 433 -31.80 2.27 -1.78
CA ALA A 433 -32.25 1.64 -0.53
C ALA A 433 -32.20 0.10 -0.48
N ASP A 434 -32.01 -0.57 -1.62
CA ASP A 434 -31.82 -2.02 -1.75
C ASP A 434 -30.36 -2.42 -2.06
N ALA A 435 -29.41 -1.50 -1.91
CA ALA A 435 -27.99 -1.78 -2.07
C ALA A 435 -27.39 -2.66 -0.96
N TYR A 436 -26.67 -3.70 -1.36
CA TYR A 436 -25.89 -4.55 -0.48
C TYR A 436 -24.48 -3.98 -0.27
N THR A 437 -24.13 -3.74 0.99
CA THR A 437 -22.80 -3.37 1.46
C THR A 437 -22.21 -4.59 2.15
N GLY A 438 -21.37 -5.32 1.41
CA GLY A 438 -20.87 -6.63 1.80
C GLY A 438 -19.44 -6.63 2.31
N THR A 439 -19.08 -7.67 3.07
CA THR A 439 -17.70 -8.00 3.42
C THR A 439 -17.47 -9.51 3.34
N CYS A 440 -16.22 -9.95 3.19
CA CYS A 440 -15.84 -11.36 3.21
C CYS A 440 -15.40 -11.82 4.61
N ILE A 441 -15.87 -13.00 5.04
CA ILE A 441 -15.50 -13.60 6.33
C ILE A 441 -15.26 -15.11 6.22
N VAL A 442 -14.39 -15.63 7.10
CA VAL A 442 -14.11 -17.06 7.30
C VAL A 442 -14.31 -17.47 8.75
N ASN A 443 -14.34 -18.78 9.02
CA ASN A 443 -14.46 -19.34 10.36
C ASN A 443 -13.46 -18.78 11.39
N GLY A 444 -12.22 -18.45 10.98
CA GLY A 444 -11.22 -17.86 11.86
C GLY A 444 -11.65 -16.50 12.43
N HIS A 445 -12.34 -15.68 11.63
CA HIS A 445 -12.78 -14.34 12.02
C HIS A 445 -13.85 -14.37 13.13
N LEU A 446 -14.58 -15.48 13.29
CA LEU A 446 -15.58 -15.64 14.37
C LEU A 446 -14.98 -15.59 15.77
N SER A 447 -13.67 -15.79 15.91
CA SER A 447 -12.95 -15.64 17.18
C SER A 447 -12.54 -14.19 17.50
N ASP A 448 -12.56 -13.29 16.50
CA ASP A 448 -12.21 -11.89 16.65
C ASP A 448 -13.47 -11.05 16.91
N GLY A 449 -13.74 -10.84 18.21
CA GLY A 449 -14.87 -10.05 18.68
C GLY A 449 -14.77 -8.54 18.42
N THR A 450 -13.67 -8.02 17.86
CA THR A 450 -13.58 -6.62 17.41
C THR A 450 -13.81 -6.53 15.89
N LEU A 451 -13.29 -7.48 15.11
CA LEU A 451 -13.66 -7.66 13.70
C LEU A 451 -15.17 -7.86 13.53
N MET A 452 -15.78 -8.73 14.33
CA MET A 452 -17.23 -8.98 14.22
C MET A 452 -18.06 -7.72 14.56
N LYS A 453 -17.60 -6.83 15.45
CA LYS A 453 -18.25 -5.51 15.66
C LYS A 453 -18.19 -4.63 14.42
N LEU A 454 -17.11 -4.66 13.62
CA LEU A 454 -17.06 -3.96 12.33
C LEU A 454 -18.07 -4.56 11.33
N VAL A 455 -18.18 -5.89 11.26
CA VAL A 455 -19.17 -6.60 10.43
C VAL A 455 -20.60 -6.16 10.80
N GLU A 456 -20.92 -6.22 12.10
CA GLU A 456 -22.23 -5.85 12.67
C GLU A 456 -22.57 -4.36 12.46
N LYS A 457 -21.61 -3.45 12.66
CA LYS A 457 -21.81 -2.00 12.46
C LYS A 457 -21.93 -1.64 10.99
N HIS A 458 -20.93 -1.96 10.17
CA HIS A 458 -20.77 -1.35 8.86
C HIS A 458 -21.46 -2.08 7.71
N PHE A 459 -21.76 -3.37 7.81
CA PHE A 459 -22.21 -4.18 6.67
C PHE A 459 -23.66 -4.67 6.82
N ASN A 460 -24.31 -4.93 5.68
CA ASN A 460 -25.64 -5.56 5.59
C ASN A 460 -25.64 -6.87 4.78
N ALA A 461 -24.49 -7.25 4.22
CA ALA A 461 -24.26 -8.53 3.56
C ALA A 461 -22.91 -9.13 3.97
N VAL A 462 -22.78 -10.45 3.84
CA VAL A 462 -21.50 -11.16 3.89
C VAL A 462 -21.40 -12.19 2.77
N THR A 463 -20.18 -12.40 2.28
CA THR A 463 -19.79 -13.58 1.50
C THR A 463 -18.87 -14.45 2.37
N PHE A 464 -18.90 -15.77 2.18
CA PHE A 464 -17.93 -16.65 2.85
C PHE A 464 -16.81 -16.96 1.87
N GLU A 465 -15.56 -16.78 2.28
CA GLU A 465 -14.42 -16.86 1.36
C GLU A 465 -14.23 -18.27 0.78
N ASN A 466 -14.47 -19.31 1.59
CA ASN A 466 -14.23 -20.69 1.19
C ASN A 466 -15.34 -21.67 1.60
N GLU A 467 -16.07 -21.39 2.67
CA GLU A 467 -16.96 -22.34 3.34
C GLU A 467 -18.16 -22.82 2.51
N LEU A 468 -18.53 -22.12 1.44
CA LEU A 468 -19.61 -22.47 0.50
C LEU A 468 -19.10 -22.95 -0.87
N LYS A 469 -17.78 -23.13 -1.04
CA LYS A 469 -17.17 -23.69 -2.25
C LYS A 469 -17.34 -25.21 -2.33
N MET A 470 -17.09 -25.75 -3.52
CA MET A 470 -17.41 -27.15 -3.86
C MET A 470 -16.55 -28.17 -3.11
N ASP A 471 -15.31 -27.85 -2.76
CA ASP A 471 -14.46 -28.67 -1.90
C ASP A 471 -14.92 -28.65 -0.44
N ALA A 472 -15.27 -27.48 0.08
CA ALA A 472 -15.75 -27.30 1.46
C ALA A 472 -17.01 -28.14 1.74
N VAL A 473 -17.98 -28.17 0.82
CA VAL A 473 -19.21 -28.98 0.99
C VAL A 473 -18.99 -30.51 0.91
N PHE A 474 -17.76 -30.97 0.69
CA PHE A 474 -17.35 -32.38 0.80
C PHE A 474 -16.25 -32.60 1.86
N GLY A 475 -16.05 -31.65 2.78
CA GLY A 475 -15.08 -31.77 3.90
C GLY A 475 -13.74 -31.05 3.70
N TYR A 476 -13.60 -30.25 2.64
CA TYR A 476 -12.44 -29.42 2.28
C TYR A 476 -11.17 -30.18 1.85
N GLN A 477 -10.46 -29.64 0.85
CA GLN A 477 -9.15 -30.13 0.34
C GLN A 477 -9.03 -31.67 0.18
N ASN A 478 -10.10 -32.33 -0.31
CA ASN A 478 -10.17 -33.79 -0.32
C ASN A 478 -9.61 -34.43 -1.61
N ASP A 479 -8.77 -35.45 -1.42
CA ASP A 479 -8.05 -36.10 -2.52
C ASP A 479 -8.82 -37.32 -3.11
N ALA A 480 -9.94 -37.67 -2.48
CA ALA A 480 -10.87 -38.75 -2.78
C ALA A 480 -12.28 -38.40 -2.22
N PRO A 481 -13.37 -39.01 -2.71
CA PRO A 481 -14.71 -38.75 -2.19
C PRO A 481 -14.89 -39.18 -0.72
N PRO A 482 -15.75 -38.50 0.05
CA PRO A 482 -16.17 -38.92 1.39
C PRO A 482 -17.02 -40.21 1.39
N GLU A 483 -17.63 -40.54 2.54
CA GLU A 483 -18.61 -41.65 2.66
C GLU A 483 -19.68 -41.55 1.57
N MET A 484 -19.92 -42.66 0.85
CA MET A 484 -20.93 -42.72 -0.21
C MET A 484 -22.29 -43.10 0.37
N GLU A 485 -23.35 -42.39 -0.03
CA GLU A 485 -24.73 -42.68 0.35
C GLU A 485 -25.64 -42.96 -0.85
N SER A 486 -26.82 -43.52 -0.57
CA SER A 486 -27.78 -44.01 -1.56
C SER A 486 -29.04 -43.14 -1.57
N VAL A 487 -29.12 -42.23 -2.54
CA VAL A 487 -30.19 -41.23 -2.63
C VAL A 487 -31.27 -41.62 -3.64
N THR A 488 -32.47 -41.06 -3.46
CA THR A 488 -33.54 -41.09 -4.46
C THR A 488 -34.09 -39.70 -4.65
N TRP A 489 -33.85 -39.09 -5.81
CA TRP A 489 -34.44 -37.81 -6.21
C TRP A 489 -35.19 -37.92 -7.54
N THR A 490 -35.86 -36.85 -7.94
CA THR A 490 -36.45 -36.71 -9.28
C THR A 490 -35.80 -35.50 -9.93
N ARG A 491 -35.24 -35.70 -11.12
CA ARG A 491 -34.65 -34.64 -11.94
C ARG A 491 -35.72 -33.66 -12.45
N ALA A 492 -35.29 -32.48 -12.85
CA ALA A 492 -36.11 -31.44 -13.46
C ALA A 492 -36.76 -31.85 -14.79
N ASP A 493 -36.19 -32.85 -15.48
CA ASP A 493 -36.77 -33.51 -16.67
C ASP A 493 -37.87 -34.56 -16.33
N GLY A 494 -38.10 -34.83 -15.04
CA GLY A 494 -39.05 -35.84 -14.52
C GLY A 494 -38.45 -37.23 -14.29
N THR A 495 -37.16 -37.46 -14.56
CA THR A 495 -36.49 -38.75 -14.38
C THR A 495 -36.27 -39.06 -12.91
N VAL A 496 -36.77 -40.20 -12.44
CA VAL A 496 -36.58 -40.66 -11.05
C VAL A 496 -35.26 -41.42 -10.92
N MET A 497 -34.30 -40.82 -10.22
CA MET A 497 -32.96 -41.37 -9.98
C MET A 497 -32.96 -42.14 -8.66
N SER A 498 -33.37 -43.42 -8.70
CA SER A 498 -33.62 -44.24 -7.51
C SER A 498 -32.40 -45.06 -7.05
N GLY A 499 -31.95 -44.87 -5.81
CA GLY A 499 -30.83 -45.61 -5.20
C GLY A 499 -29.46 -45.26 -5.80
N TYR A 500 -29.33 -44.07 -6.38
CA TYR A 500 -28.12 -43.59 -7.03
C TYR A 500 -27.05 -43.29 -5.97
N GLN A 501 -25.79 -43.64 -6.26
CA GLN A 501 -24.69 -43.50 -5.29
C GLN A 501 -24.01 -42.14 -5.43
N VAL A 502 -24.00 -41.36 -4.35
CA VAL A 502 -23.40 -40.01 -4.30
C VAL A 502 -22.47 -39.88 -3.10
N PRO A 503 -21.45 -39.01 -3.15
CA PRO A 503 -20.68 -38.65 -1.96
C PRO A 503 -21.56 -37.83 -1.03
N LYS A 504 -21.53 -38.16 0.26
CA LYS A 504 -22.21 -37.44 1.33
C LYS A 504 -21.62 -36.03 1.49
N MET A 505 -22.47 -35.02 1.57
CA MET A 505 -22.06 -33.63 1.78
C MET A 505 -21.83 -33.32 3.27
N ASP A 506 -20.95 -32.37 3.54
CA ASP A 506 -20.70 -31.79 4.87
C ASP A 506 -20.87 -30.27 4.81
N PHE A 507 -21.86 -29.74 5.52
CA PHE A 507 -22.16 -28.30 5.55
C PHE A 507 -21.63 -27.60 6.81
N THR A 508 -20.96 -28.32 7.72
CA THR A 508 -20.62 -27.82 9.07
C THR A 508 -19.73 -26.57 9.06
N LEU A 509 -18.87 -26.41 8.04
CA LEU A 509 -18.01 -25.23 7.88
C LEU A 509 -18.83 -23.96 7.61
N ALA A 510 -19.82 -24.01 6.71
CA ALA A 510 -20.73 -22.91 6.44
C ALA A 510 -21.73 -22.68 7.59
N GLU A 511 -22.21 -23.75 8.22
CA GLU A 511 -23.19 -23.66 9.31
C GLU A 511 -22.65 -22.99 10.57
N LYS A 512 -21.34 -23.06 10.83
CA LYS A 512 -20.68 -22.27 11.90
C LYS A 512 -20.87 -20.76 11.71
N ILE A 513 -20.58 -20.24 10.52
CA ILE A 513 -20.74 -18.81 10.21
C ILE A 513 -22.23 -18.44 10.16
N LEU A 514 -23.07 -19.25 9.50
CA LEU A 514 -24.51 -19.03 9.43
C LEU A 514 -25.18 -19.00 10.80
N ALA A 515 -24.74 -19.81 11.76
CA ALA A 515 -25.29 -19.81 13.12
C ALA A 515 -25.03 -18.48 13.84
N VAL A 516 -23.82 -17.90 13.71
CA VAL A 516 -23.48 -16.59 14.29
C VAL A 516 -24.28 -15.47 13.63
N ILE A 517 -24.30 -15.41 12.30
CA ILE A 517 -25.08 -14.40 11.56
C ILE A 517 -26.59 -14.55 11.82
N LYS A 518 -27.09 -15.78 12.03
CA LYS A 518 -28.49 -16.00 12.40
C LYS A 518 -28.80 -15.49 13.81
N ASP A 519 -27.95 -15.79 14.79
CA ASP A 519 -28.12 -15.30 16.17
C ASP A 519 -28.07 -13.76 16.25
N TRP A 520 -27.20 -13.12 15.44
CA TRP A 520 -27.24 -11.66 15.24
C TRP A 520 -28.58 -11.19 14.63
N ASN A 521 -29.03 -11.82 13.55
CA ASN A 521 -30.26 -11.43 12.84
C ASN A 521 -31.54 -11.64 13.67
N ASP A 522 -31.61 -12.71 14.47
CA ASP A 522 -32.73 -12.99 15.38
C ASP A 522 -32.82 -11.92 16.50
N LYS A 523 -31.69 -11.30 16.87
CA LYS A 523 -31.61 -10.19 17.84
C LYS A 523 -31.83 -8.81 17.21
N ASN A 524 -31.38 -8.62 15.97
CA ASN A 524 -31.32 -7.33 15.28
C ASN A 524 -32.06 -7.35 13.92
N PRO A 525 -33.38 -7.65 13.88
CA PRO A 525 -34.11 -7.88 12.62
C PRO A 525 -34.16 -6.66 11.68
N GLU A 526 -34.10 -5.44 12.23
CA GLU A 526 -34.07 -4.18 11.46
C GLU A 526 -32.68 -3.88 10.86
N SER A 527 -31.64 -4.64 11.24
CA SER A 527 -30.26 -4.55 10.71
C SER A 527 -29.73 -5.95 10.36
N ALA A 528 -30.59 -6.81 9.82
CA ALA A 528 -30.26 -8.18 9.50
C ALA A 528 -29.27 -8.28 8.32
N ILE A 529 -28.19 -9.01 8.52
CA ILE A 529 -27.13 -9.27 7.55
C ILE A 529 -27.57 -10.42 6.63
N LYS A 530 -27.48 -10.21 5.31
CA LYS A 530 -27.76 -11.23 4.28
C LYS A 530 -26.50 -11.97 3.83
N ILE A 531 -26.67 -13.10 3.15
CA ILE A 531 -25.54 -13.90 2.62
C ILE A 531 -25.58 -13.91 1.09
N ARG A 532 -24.41 -13.74 0.47
CA ARG A 532 -24.12 -14.16 -0.91
C ARG A 532 -23.65 -15.61 -0.88
N GLY A 533 -24.34 -16.49 -1.61
CA GLY A 533 -23.85 -17.85 -1.83
C GLY A 533 -22.72 -17.85 -2.87
N HIS A 534 -21.54 -18.34 -2.49
CA HIS A 534 -20.37 -18.40 -3.36
C HIS A 534 -19.67 -19.75 -3.12
N VAL A 535 -19.67 -20.71 -4.06
CA VAL A 535 -20.12 -20.69 -5.46
C VAL A 535 -20.63 -22.09 -5.85
N LEU A 536 -21.63 -22.20 -6.73
CA LEU A 536 -22.11 -23.51 -7.18
C LEU A 536 -21.15 -24.19 -8.18
N VAL A 537 -20.72 -23.50 -9.24
CA VAL A 537 -19.89 -24.07 -10.30
C VAL A 537 -18.66 -23.20 -10.54
N TRP A 538 -17.49 -23.76 -10.27
CA TRP A 538 -16.20 -23.10 -10.49
C TRP A 538 -15.17 -24.11 -11.01
N HIS A 539 -14.15 -23.63 -11.71
CA HIS A 539 -13.08 -24.45 -12.27
C HIS A 539 -11.96 -24.73 -11.25
N SER A 540 -11.78 -23.85 -10.26
CA SER A 540 -10.95 -24.07 -9.07
C SER A 540 -11.80 -24.57 -7.89
N GLN A 541 -11.13 -25.11 -6.86
CA GLN A 541 -11.74 -25.66 -5.64
C GLN A 541 -12.92 -26.65 -5.89
N ALA A 542 -12.91 -27.32 -7.04
CA ALA A 542 -13.80 -28.41 -7.40
C ALA A 542 -13.01 -29.73 -7.35
N PRO A 543 -13.33 -30.68 -6.45
CA PRO A 543 -12.53 -31.89 -6.30
C PRO A 543 -12.51 -32.77 -7.57
N GLU A 544 -11.32 -33.06 -8.10
CA GLU A 544 -11.16 -33.67 -9.43
C GLU A 544 -11.91 -35.01 -9.57
N TRP A 545 -12.00 -35.79 -8.50
CA TRP A 545 -12.73 -37.06 -8.48
C TRP A 545 -14.22 -36.93 -8.85
N PHE A 546 -14.82 -35.74 -8.73
CA PHE A 546 -16.21 -35.45 -9.13
C PHE A 546 -16.43 -35.59 -10.63
N PHE A 547 -15.42 -35.35 -11.45
CA PHE A 547 -15.53 -35.36 -12.92
C PHE A 547 -15.32 -36.74 -13.55
N HIS A 548 -14.97 -37.75 -12.78
CA HIS A 548 -14.50 -39.06 -13.27
C HIS A 548 -15.49 -40.21 -13.02
N GLU A 549 -15.40 -41.29 -13.80
CA GLU A 549 -16.18 -42.51 -13.61
C GLU A 549 -16.04 -43.04 -12.16
N ASP A 550 -17.14 -43.59 -11.62
CA ASP A 550 -17.23 -44.13 -10.24
C ASP A 550 -16.67 -43.22 -9.12
N TRP A 551 -16.61 -41.92 -9.36
CA TRP A 551 -16.11 -40.90 -8.42
C TRP A 551 -14.61 -41.07 -8.07
N ASN A 552 -13.79 -41.45 -9.04
CA ASN A 552 -12.37 -41.75 -8.84
C ASN A 552 -11.48 -41.09 -9.91
N LYS A 553 -10.60 -40.16 -9.49
CA LYS A 553 -9.68 -39.41 -10.35
C LYS A 553 -8.71 -40.26 -11.20
N ASP A 554 -8.48 -41.52 -10.84
CA ASP A 554 -7.63 -42.45 -11.62
C ASP A 554 -8.36 -43.08 -12.82
N LYS A 555 -9.67 -42.85 -12.98
CA LYS A 555 -10.50 -43.35 -14.09
C LYS A 555 -10.64 -42.33 -15.22
N PRO A 556 -11.27 -42.66 -16.37
CA PRO A 556 -11.68 -41.66 -17.36
C PRO A 556 -12.65 -40.62 -16.78
N TYR A 557 -12.77 -39.48 -17.46
CA TYR A 557 -13.86 -38.52 -17.23
C TYR A 557 -15.21 -39.20 -17.50
N ALA A 558 -16.21 -38.86 -16.68
CA ALA A 558 -17.57 -39.36 -16.84
C ALA A 558 -18.23 -38.75 -18.09
N SER A 559 -19.23 -39.42 -18.67
CA SER A 559 -19.95 -38.89 -19.82
C SER A 559 -20.81 -37.68 -19.45
N LYS A 560 -21.14 -36.84 -20.44
CA LYS A 560 -21.97 -35.64 -20.28
C LYS A 560 -23.32 -35.95 -19.61
N GLU A 561 -23.95 -37.09 -19.89
CA GLU A 561 -25.20 -37.51 -19.25
C GLU A 561 -25.04 -37.86 -17.77
N VAL A 562 -23.88 -38.40 -17.37
CA VAL A 562 -23.54 -38.63 -15.96
C VAL A 562 -23.24 -37.30 -15.28
N MET A 563 -22.51 -36.41 -15.95
CA MET A 563 -22.19 -35.08 -15.42
C MET A 563 -23.42 -34.20 -15.24
N ASP A 564 -24.39 -34.24 -16.16
CA ASP A 564 -25.68 -33.54 -16.01
C ASP A 564 -26.44 -34.05 -14.77
N ALA A 565 -26.48 -35.36 -14.55
CA ALA A 565 -27.11 -35.92 -13.35
C ALA A 565 -26.36 -35.53 -12.07
N ARG A 566 -25.01 -35.44 -12.10
CA ARG A 566 -24.18 -35.02 -10.96
C ARG A 566 -24.29 -33.54 -10.65
N GLN A 567 -24.15 -32.67 -11.65
CA GLN A 567 -24.27 -31.22 -11.52
C GLN A 567 -25.65 -30.84 -11.00
N GLU A 568 -26.70 -31.46 -11.55
CA GLU A 568 -28.07 -31.25 -11.09
C GLU A 568 -28.27 -31.71 -9.65
N TRP A 569 -27.85 -32.93 -9.29
CA TRP A 569 -27.93 -33.42 -7.91
C TRP A 569 -27.18 -32.52 -6.93
N TYR A 570 -25.97 -32.07 -7.31
CA TYR A 570 -25.16 -31.17 -6.49
C TYR A 570 -25.88 -29.84 -6.23
N ILE A 571 -26.28 -29.14 -7.30
CA ILE A 571 -26.99 -27.85 -7.22
C ILE A 571 -28.31 -28.01 -6.45
N GLN A 572 -29.08 -29.07 -6.72
CA GLN A 572 -30.30 -29.39 -5.99
C GLN A 572 -30.04 -29.57 -4.50
N SER A 573 -28.97 -30.27 -4.12
CA SER A 573 -28.69 -30.64 -2.73
C SER A 573 -28.22 -29.44 -1.92
N VAL A 574 -27.28 -28.66 -2.44
CA VAL A 574 -26.81 -27.41 -1.81
C VAL A 574 -27.97 -26.42 -1.65
N LEU A 575 -28.74 -26.16 -2.71
CA LEU A 575 -29.86 -25.20 -2.63
C LEU A 575 -31.00 -25.69 -1.71
N ASN A 576 -31.33 -26.99 -1.67
CA ASN A 576 -32.32 -27.49 -0.71
C ASN A 576 -31.81 -27.48 0.74
N HIS A 577 -30.52 -27.65 1.00
CA HIS A 577 -29.98 -27.60 2.36
C HIS A 577 -30.09 -26.20 2.96
N PHE A 578 -29.67 -25.17 2.21
CA PHE A 578 -29.66 -23.79 2.71
C PHE A 578 -30.99 -23.04 2.50
N LEU A 579 -31.72 -23.32 1.42
CA LEU A 579 -32.91 -22.57 1.00
C LEU A 579 -34.22 -23.39 1.05
N GLY A 580 -34.13 -24.68 1.38
CA GLY A 580 -35.29 -25.56 1.50
C GLY A 580 -36.26 -25.09 2.59
N LYS A 581 -37.54 -25.44 2.43
CA LYS A 581 -38.65 -25.03 3.31
C LYS A 581 -38.39 -25.26 4.81
N ASP A 582 -37.64 -26.32 5.14
CA ASP A 582 -37.34 -26.80 6.50
C ASP A 582 -35.99 -26.25 7.04
N SER A 583 -35.20 -25.57 6.20
CA SER A 583 -33.90 -25.00 6.59
C SER A 583 -34.06 -23.79 7.50
N PRO A 584 -33.23 -23.64 8.55
CA PRO A 584 -33.25 -22.46 9.42
C PRO A 584 -32.66 -21.20 8.77
N TYR A 585 -31.97 -21.32 7.63
CA TYR A 585 -31.22 -20.24 6.98
C TYR A 585 -31.87 -19.68 5.69
N LYS A 586 -32.99 -20.26 5.25
CA LYS A 586 -33.61 -20.03 3.92
C LYS A 586 -33.95 -18.58 3.56
N ASP A 587 -34.20 -17.74 4.56
CA ASP A 587 -34.58 -16.33 4.39
C ASP A 587 -33.37 -15.37 4.56
N MET A 588 -32.16 -15.91 4.75
CA MET A 588 -30.91 -15.16 4.98
C MET A 588 -30.09 -14.93 3.71
N PHE A 589 -30.16 -15.83 2.73
CA PHE A 589 -29.48 -15.66 1.43
C PHE A 589 -30.27 -14.69 0.54
N TYR A 590 -29.59 -13.78 -0.15
CA TYR A 590 -30.22 -12.90 -1.14
C TYR A 590 -29.91 -13.31 -2.58
N GLY A 591 -28.69 -13.78 -2.85
CA GLY A 591 -28.27 -14.23 -4.17
C GLY A 591 -27.22 -15.34 -4.11
N TRP A 592 -26.92 -15.93 -5.26
CA TRP A 592 -25.90 -16.97 -5.40
C TRP A 592 -25.12 -16.81 -6.72
N ASP A 593 -23.79 -16.91 -6.64
CA ASP A 593 -22.89 -17.05 -7.78
C ASP A 593 -23.02 -18.48 -8.34
N VAL A 594 -23.76 -18.60 -9.44
CA VAL A 594 -24.11 -19.91 -10.03
C VAL A 594 -22.94 -20.49 -10.80
N VAL A 595 -22.23 -19.64 -11.54
CA VAL A 595 -21.01 -19.99 -12.27
C VAL A 595 -19.98 -18.87 -12.08
N ASN A 596 -18.75 -19.24 -11.75
CA ASN A 596 -17.64 -18.32 -11.55
C ASN A 596 -16.50 -18.58 -12.57
N GLU A 597 -15.89 -17.51 -13.10
CA GLU A 597 -14.64 -17.52 -13.88
C GLU A 597 -14.59 -18.49 -15.06
N ALA A 598 -15.71 -18.62 -15.78
CA ALA A 598 -15.83 -19.46 -16.96
C ALA A 598 -15.27 -18.79 -18.24
N VAL A 599 -14.84 -17.52 -18.19
CA VAL A 599 -14.16 -16.84 -19.30
C VAL A 599 -12.64 -16.81 -19.08
N SER A 600 -11.94 -17.14 -20.16
CA SER A 600 -10.49 -17.19 -20.31
C SER A 600 -9.87 -15.80 -20.35
N ASP A 601 -8.87 -15.54 -19.50
CA ASP A 601 -8.05 -14.32 -19.57
C ASP A 601 -7.21 -14.27 -20.86
N SER A 602 -6.74 -15.44 -21.31
CA SER A 602 -5.82 -15.54 -22.44
C SER A 602 -6.51 -15.40 -23.81
N THR A 603 -7.77 -15.82 -23.93
CA THR A 603 -8.49 -15.86 -25.22
C THR A 603 -9.73 -14.96 -25.29
N GLY A 604 -10.28 -14.47 -24.17
CA GLY A 604 -11.60 -13.82 -24.17
C GLY A 604 -12.75 -14.77 -24.56
N THR A 605 -12.54 -16.10 -24.50
CA THR A 605 -13.56 -17.11 -24.79
C THR A 605 -13.83 -18.01 -23.58
N TYR A 606 -14.67 -19.03 -23.71
CA TYR A 606 -14.90 -19.98 -22.60
C TYR A 606 -13.62 -20.75 -22.24
N ARG A 607 -13.34 -20.86 -20.93
CA ARG A 607 -12.17 -21.52 -20.33
C ARG A 607 -12.21 -23.04 -20.56
N LYS A 608 -11.11 -23.62 -21.06
CA LYS A 608 -11.07 -25.02 -21.57
C LYS A 608 -10.12 -25.92 -20.78
N GLU A 609 -9.88 -27.14 -21.27
CA GLU A 609 -9.08 -28.14 -20.57
C GLU A 609 -7.58 -27.80 -20.45
N ASP A 610 -7.05 -26.95 -21.31
CA ASP A 610 -5.70 -26.38 -21.25
C ASP A 610 -5.55 -25.35 -20.12
N GLU A 611 -6.59 -24.53 -19.90
CA GLU A 611 -6.77 -23.67 -18.73
C GLU A 611 -7.37 -24.40 -17.52
N LYS A 612 -7.17 -25.73 -17.43
CA LYS A 612 -7.53 -26.62 -16.31
C LYS A 612 -9.04 -26.71 -15.97
N SER A 613 -9.94 -26.35 -16.89
CA SER A 613 -11.39 -26.50 -16.66
C SER A 613 -11.85 -27.96 -16.77
N SER A 614 -11.90 -28.68 -15.65
CA SER A 614 -12.43 -30.07 -15.61
C SER A 614 -13.91 -30.16 -15.95
N TRP A 615 -14.69 -29.09 -15.72
CA TRP A 615 -16.06 -28.95 -16.24
C TRP A 615 -16.08 -29.01 -17.77
N TRP A 616 -15.32 -28.15 -18.44
CA TRP A 616 -15.21 -28.15 -19.89
C TRP A 616 -14.70 -29.49 -20.42
N LYS A 617 -13.70 -30.08 -19.76
CA LYS A 617 -13.09 -31.36 -20.14
C LYS A 617 -14.04 -32.56 -20.07
N ALA A 618 -14.99 -32.55 -19.13
CA ALA A 618 -16.00 -33.60 -18.99
C ALA A 618 -17.23 -33.40 -19.91
N TYR A 619 -17.57 -32.16 -20.23
CA TYR A 619 -18.70 -31.81 -21.12
C TYR A 619 -18.33 -31.78 -22.61
N GLY A 620 -17.12 -31.31 -22.94
CA GLY A 620 -16.65 -31.03 -24.31
C GLY A 620 -17.14 -29.70 -24.90
N ASP A 621 -18.02 -28.97 -24.19
CA ASP A 621 -18.65 -27.71 -24.61
C ASP A 621 -19.15 -26.91 -23.39
N GLN A 622 -19.77 -25.75 -23.63
CA GLN A 622 -20.25 -24.84 -22.60
C GLN A 622 -21.59 -25.22 -21.95
N ASP A 623 -22.22 -26.36 -22.29
CA ASP A 623 -23.57 -26.66 -21.79
C ASP A 623 -23.64 -26.74 -20.26
N PHE A 624 -22.53 -27.05 -19.57
CA PHE A 624 -22.46 -27.02 -18.10
C PHE A 624 -22.78 -25.64 -17.51
N ILE A 625 -22.52 -24.55 -18.23
CA ILE A 625 -22.84 -23.18 -17.79
C ILE A 625 -24.35 -22.97 -17.88
N ILE A 626 -24.95 -23.32 -19.03
CA ILE A 626 -26.38 -23.19 -19.27
C ILE A 626 -27.17 -24.11 -18.31
N ASN A 627 -26.70 -25.35 -18.13
CA ASN A 627 -27.32 -26.33 -17.25
C ASN A 627 -27.20 -25.94 -15.77
N ALA A 628 -26.09 -25.32 -15.33
CA ALA A 628 -25.99 -24.75 -13.98
C ALA A 628 -27.08 -23.69 -13.74
N PHE A 629 -27.28 -22.73 -14.64
CA PHE A 629 -28.35 -21.73 -14.53
C PHE A 629 -29.76 -22.32 -14.66
N ARG A 630 -29.94 -23.39 -15.44
CA ARG A 630 -31.21 -24.15 -15.51
C ARG A 630 -31.54 -24.83 -14.18
N TYR A 631 -30.60 -25.58 -13.61
CA TYR A 631 -30.79 -26.28 -12.34
C TYR A 631 -30.96 -25.30 -11.18
N ALA A 632 -30.13 -24.24 -11.12
CA ALA A 632 -30.29 -23.18 -10.14
C ALA A 632 -31.67 -22.50 -10.25
N ASN A 633 -32.14 -22.16 -11.45
CA ASN A 633 -33.48 -21.61 -11.63
C ASN A 633 -34.61 -22.56 -11.19
N HIS A 634 -34.44 -23.88 -11.38
CA HIS A 634 -35.44 -24.88 -11.01
C HIS A 634 -35.55 -25.09 -9.49
N TYR A 635 -34.41 -25.12 -8.78
CA TYR A 635 -34.37 -25.44 -7.34
C TYR A 635 -34.32 -24.20 -6.42
N ALA A 636 -33.85 -23.05 -6.89
CA ALA A 636 -33.80 -21.82 -6.08
C ALA A 636 -35.18 -21.16 -5.88
N PRO A 637 -35.42 -20.51 -4.72
CA PRO A 637 -36.55 -19.61 -4.55
C PRO A 637 -36.59 -18.52 -5.64
N LYS A 638 -37.81 -18.08 -6.01
CA LYS A 638 -38.01 -17.02 -7.02
C LYS A 638 -37.45 -15.65 -6.63
N GLY A 639 -37.22 -15.42 -5.35
CA GLY A 639 -36.61 -14.18 -4.82
C GLY A 639 -35.10 -14.25 -4.66
N LEU A 640 -34.47 -15.42 -4.83
CA LEU A 640 -33.01 -15.53 -4.80
C LEU A 640 -32.44 -15.03 -6.14
N GLU A 641 -31.54 -14.05 -6.10
CA GLU A 641 -30.85 -13.52 -7.27
C GLU A 641 -29.78 -14.52 -7.77
N LEU A 642 -29.67 -14.72 -9.09
CA LEU A 642 -28.73 -15.69 -9.69
C LEU A 642 -27.68 -14.95 -10.53
N TYR A 643 -26.40 -15.12 -10.19
CA TYR A 643 -25.28 -14.37 -10.77
C TYR A 643 -24.34 -15.25 -11.60
N TYR A 644 -23.75 -14.64 -12.63
CA TYR A 644 -22.43 -15.03 -13.15
C TYR A 644 -21.37 -14.12 -12.50
N ASN A 645 -20.18 -14.62 -12.19
CA ASN A 645 -19.13 -13.88 -11.47
C ASN A 645 -17.74 -14.10 -12.13
N ASP A 646 -16.88 -13.08 -12.22
CA ASP A 646 -15.56 -13.17 -12.90
C ASP A 646 -14.62 -12.02 -12.49
N TYR A 647 -13.29 -12.24 -12.55
CA TYR A 647 -12.24 -11.21 -12.44
C TYR A 647 -11.73 -10.77 -13.83
N ASN A 648 -10.83 -9.78 -13.89
CA ASN A 648 -10.32 -9.20 -15.14
C ASN A 648 -11.45 -8.75 -16.09
N GLU A 649 -12.63 -8.49 -15.54
CA GLU A 649 -13.89 -8.26 -16.24
C GLU A 649 -13.95 -6.87 -16.91
N CYS A 650 -12.95 -6.03 -16.65
CA CYS A 650 -12.71 -4.79 -17.38
C CYS A 650 -11.68 -4.94 -18.52
N SER A 651 -10.98 -6.07 -18.63
CA SER A 651 -9.99 -6.32 -19.68
C SER A 651 -10.68 -6.53 -21.03
N GLY A 652 -10.26 -5.78 -22.06
CA GLY A 652 -11.01 -5.62 -23.31
C GLY A 652 -11.41 -6.92 -24.02
N ASN A 653 -10.57 -7.97 -23.94
CA ASN A 653 -10.88 -9.29 -24.49
C ASN A 653 -11.91 -10.08 -23.66
N LYS A 654 -11.89 -9.97 -22.32
CA LYS A 654 -12.90 -10.61 -21.44
C LYS A 654 -14.24 -9.87 -21.46
N VAL A 655 -14.27 -8.56 -21.71
CA VAL A 655 -15.54 -7.79 -21.82
C VAL A 655 -16.47 -8.43 -22.85
N ASP A 656 -15.98 -8.69 -24.07
CA ASP A 656 -16.76 -9.36 -25.12
C ASP A 656 -17.09 -10.83 -24.79
N GLY A 657 -16.13 -11.56 -24.18
CA GLY A 657 -16.33 -12.96 -23.76
C GLY A 657 -17.44 -13.14 -22.72
N ILE A 658 -17.45 -12.28 -21.70
CA ILE A 658 -18.47 -12.25 -20.65
C ILE A 658 -19.79 -11.73 -21.20
N ALA A 659 -19.78 -10.67 -22.02
CA ALA A 659 -20.99 -10.17 -22.69
C ALA A 659 -21.66 -11.25 -23.55
N LYS A 660 -20.87 -12.08 -24.25
CA LYS A 660 -21.36 -13.28 -24.95
C LYS A 660 -21.96 -14.29 -23.96
N LEU A 661 -21.28 -14.64 -22.87
CA LEU A 661 -21.77 -15.59 -21.87
C LEU A 661 -23.13 -15.17 -21.31
N LEU A 662 -23.23 -13.93 -20.83
CA LEU A 662 -24.46 -13.36 -20.27
C LEU A 662 -25.60 -13.38 -21.30
N THR A 663 -25.30 -13.09 -22.57
CA THR A 663 -26.28 -13.14 -23.67
C THR A 663 -26.72 -14.57 -23.99
N GLU A 664 -25.80 -15.53 -23.97
CA GLU A 664 -26.08 -16.95 -24.26
C GLU A 664 -26.97 -17.55 -23.17
N VAL A 665 -26.59 -17.39 -21.89
CA VAL A 665 -27.42 -17.78 -20.72
C VAL A 665 -28.80 -17.13 -20.77
N LYS A 666 -28.87 -15.83 -21.08
CA LYS A 666 -30.14 -15.09 -21.11
C LYS A 666 -31.03 -15.43 -22.32
N SER A 667 -30.47 -15.99 -23.39
CA SER A 667 -31.26 -16.46 -24.53
C SER A 667 -32.18 -17.63 -24.16
N HIS A 668 -31.79 -18.44 -23.17
CA HIS A 668 -32.50 -19.63 -22.69
C HIS A 668 -33.59 -19.35 -21.63
N GLU A 669 -33.81 -18.10 -21.20
CA GLU A 669 -34.89 -17.74 -20.25
C GLU A 669 -36.31 -17.98 -20.82
N LYS A 670 -36.40 -18.32 -22.11
CA LYS A 670 -37.64 -18.53 -22.86
C LYS A 670 -37.80 -19.97 -23.37
N ASP A 671 -36.89 -20.88 -22.98
CA ASP A 671 -37.05 -22.30 -23.27
C ASP A 671 -38.34 -22.83 -22.65
N ALA A 672 -39.10 -23.62 -23.40
CA ALA A 672 -40.41 -24.11 -22.96
C ALA A 672 -40.30 -25.14 -21.82
N ASP A 673 -39.23 -25.93 -21.86
CA ASP A 673 -38.89 -26.95 -20.87
C ASP A 673 -37.54 -26.54 -20.24
N LEU A 674 -37.52 -26.40 -18.90
CA LEU A 674 -36.36 -26.03 -18.09
C LEU A 674 -35.59 -24.77 -18.59
N PRO A 675 -36.17 -23.56 -18.47
CA PRO A 675 -35.49 -22.31 -18.80
C PRO A 675 -34.40 -21.93 -17.78
N THR A 676 -33.43 -21.14 -18.23
CA THR A 676 -32.48 -20.43 -17.34
C THR A 676 -33.16 -19.27 -16.61
N ARG A 677 -32.43 -18.67 -15.65
CA ARG A 677 -32.69 -17.33 -15.11
C ARG A 677 -31.35 -16.73 -14.71
N ILE A 678 -31.02 -15.54 -15.23
CA ILE A 678 -29.84 -14.79 -14.82
C ILE A 678 -30.26 -13.38 -14.39
N THR A 679 -29.98 -13.05 -13.13
CA THR A 679 -30.46 -11.82 -12.49
C THR A 679 -29.46 -10.69 -12.64
N GLY A 680 -28.16 -10.98 -12.50
CA GLY A 680 -27.11 -9.99 -12.63
C GLY A 680 -25.73 -10.55 -12.93
N MET A 681 -24.75 -9.64 -13.02
CA MET A 681 -23.32 -9.91 -13.16
C MET A 681 -22.60 -9.50 -11.88
N GLY A 682 -21.76 -10.36 -11.34
CA GLY A 682 -20.81 -10.06 -10.27
C GLY A 682 -19.46 -9.71 -10.89
N MET A 683 -19.08 -8.43 -10.81
CA MET A 683 -17.72 -8.00 -11.13
C MET A 683 -16.89 -8.20 -9.86
N GLN A 684 -15.93 -9.13 -9.87
CA GLN A 684 -15.12 -9.41 -8.67
C GLN A 684 -14.42 -8.14 -8.20
N ALA A 685 -13.84 -7.38 -9.12
CA ALA A 685 -13.17 -6.12 -8.83
C ALA A 685 -11.91 -6.21 -7.94
N HIS A 686 -11.18 -7.32 -8.04
CA HIS A 686 -9.78 -7.41 -7.62
C HIS A 686 -8.92 -6.51 -8.51
N TYR A 687 -8.70 -5.27 -8.09
CA TYR A 687 -8.04 -4.23 -8.87
C TYR A 687 -6.72 -3.80 -8.23
N ASP A 688 -5.98 -2.93 -8.92
CA ASP A 688 -4.83 -2.25 -8.35
C ASP A 688 -4.89 -0.73 -8.55
N MET A 689 -3.83 -0.07 -8.12
CA MET A 689 -3.69 1.40 -8.15
C MET A 689 -3.37 1.96 -9.54
N ALA A 690 -3.08 1.12 -10.54
CA ALA A 690 -2.82 1.51 -11.93
C ALA A 690 -3.98 1.17 -12.88
N GLY A 691 -4.69 0.06 -12.64
CA GLY A 691 -5.80 -0.39 -13.50
C GLY A 691 -6.86 -1.23 -12.78
N PRO A 692 -8.02 -1.45 -13.41
CA PRO A 692 -8.50 -0.85 -14.67
C PRO A 692 -8.96 0.61 -14.48
N THR A 693 -8.86 1.42 -15.53
CA THR A 693 -9.30 2.84 -15.50
C THR A 693 -10.81 2.98 -15.25
N ALA A 694 -11.23 4.13 -14.72
CA ALA A 694 -12.66 4.49 -14.56
C ALA A 694 -13.50 4.22 -15.83
N ASN A 695 -12.96 4.52 -17.01
CA ASN A 695 -13.64 4.28 -18.29
C ASN A 695 -13.76 2.80 -18.64
N GLN A 696 -12.75 1.97 -18.34
CA GLN A 696 -12.83 0.51 -18.53
C GLN A 696 -13.88 -0.10 -17.59
N ILE A 697 -13.90 0.29 -16.31
CA ILE A 697 -14.91 -0.13 -15.32
C ILE A 697 -16.32 0.24 -15.80
N LYS A 698 -16.51 1.51 -16.15
CA LYS A 698 -17.78 2.06 -16.67
C LYS A 698 -18.24 1.31 -17.93
N ASN A 699 -17.35 1.07 -18.89
CA ASN A 699 -17.69 0.39 -20.14
C ASN A 699 -18.08 -1.08 -19.90
N ALA A 700 -17.39 -1.79 -19.00
CA ALA A 700 -17.74 -3.16 -18.63
C ALA A 700 -19.10 -3.22 -17.93
N ALA A 701 -19.29 -2.46 -16.84
CA ALA A 701 -20.54 -2.40 -16.08
C ALA A 701 -21.74 -1.99 -16.96
N VAL A 702 -21.57 -1.00 -17.84
CA VAL A 702 -22.59 -0.57 -18.80
C VAL A 702 -22.92 -1.65 -19.84
N THR A 703 -21.93 -2.44 -20.26
CA THR A 703 -22.12 -3.55 -21.21
C THR A 703 -22.90 -4.69 -20.57
N TYR A 704 -22.52 -5.08 -19.36
CA TYR A 704 -23.19 -6.16 -18.62
C TYR A 704 -24.60 -5.76 -18.17
N GLY A 705 -24.75 -4.55 -17.61
CA GLY A 705 -26.04 -4.00 -17.20
C GLY A 705 -27.07 -3.99 -18.33
N LYS A 706 -26.68 -3.61 -19.55
CA LYS A 706 -27.57 -3.66 -20.74
C LYS A 706 -28.01 -5.06 -21.17
N ILE A 707 -27.34 -6.12 -20.71
CA ILE A 707 -27.68 -7.52 -21.00
C ILE A 707 -28.52 -8.10 -19.86
N VAL A 708 -27.98 -8.15 -18.64
CA VAL A 708 -28.64 -8.80 -17.50
C VAL A 708 -29.65 -7.90 -16.78
N GLY A 709 -29.38 -6.60 -16.69
CA GLY A 709 -30.19 -5.59 -16.01
C GLY A 709 -29.60 -5.12 -14.68
N LYS A 710 -28.80 -5.97 -14.00
CA LYS A 710 -28.20 -5.70 -12.68
C LYS A 710 -26.72 -6.07 -12.65
N VAL A 711 -25.91 -5.29 -11.94
CA VAL A 711 -24.49 -5.58 -11.68
C VAL A 711 -24.18 -5.36 -10.20
N GLN A 712 -23.30 -6.17 -9.62
CA GLN A 712 -22.74 -5.95 -8.28
C GLN A 712 -21.21 -6.00 -8.36
N PHE A 713 -20.55 -5.20 -7.53
CA PHE A 713 -19.15 -5.43 -7.16
C PHE A 713 -19.12 -6.45 -6.01
N THR A 714 -18.41 -7.56 -6.20
CA THR A 714 -18.60 -8.77 -5.38
C THR A 714 -17.41 -9.12 -4.49
N GLU A 715 -16.19 -8.74 -4.87
CA GLU A 715 -14.93 -9.16 -4.23
C GLU A 715 -13.91 -8.00 -4.24
N LEU A 716 -14.38 -6.75 -4.05
CA LEU A 716 -13.59 -5.52 -4.26
C LEU A 716 -12.44 -5.39 -3.25
N ASP A 717 -11.22 -5.29 -3.76
CA ASP A 717 -10.03 -4.85 -3.05
C ASP A 717 -9.06 -4.10 -3.98
N LEU A 718 -8.11 -3.36 -3.39
CA LEU A 718 -7.11 -2.59 -4.12
C LEU A 718 -5.69 -3.02 -3.75
N LYS A 719 -5.04 -3.83 -4.60
CA LYS A 719 -3.62 -4.13 -4.44
C LYS A 719 -2.79 -2.85 -4.48
N SER A 720 -2.09 -2.61 -3.37
CA SER A 720 -1.36 -1.37 -3.10
C SER A 720 -0.27 -1.06 -4.13
N SER A 721 -0.02 0.23 -4.37
CA SER A 721 0.82 0.69 -5.50
C SER A 721 2.27 0.21 -5.44
N ASN A 722 3.00 0.35 -6.56
CA ASN A 722 4.42 -0.02 -6.64
C ASN A 722 5.32 0.91 -5.81
N GLU A 723 4.89 2.15 -5.54
CA GLU A 723 5.62 3.10 -4.67
C GLU A 723 5.33 2.89 -3.17
N TYR A 724 4.38 2.03 -2.80
CA TYR A 724 4.21 1.58 -1.42
C TYR A 724 5.17 0.41 -1.14
N ASP A 725 6.10 0.60 -0.20
CA ASP A 725 7.13 -0.39 0.15
C ASP A 725 6.74 -1.30 1.34
N GLY A 726 5.51 -1.16 1.84
CA GLY A 726 5.03 -1.88 3.02
C GLY A 726 5.34 -1.17 4.35
N THR A 727 6.10 -0.08 4.35
CA THR A 727 6.52 0.62 5.58
C THR A 727 5.58 1.74 5.99
N ASP A 728 5.64 2.12 7.27
CA ASP A 728 4.92 3.26 7.84
C ASP A 728 5.25 4.59 7.16
N ALA A 729 6.46 4.73 6.62
CA ALA A 729 6.91 5.96 5.94
C ALA A 729 6.19 6.22 4.62
N THR A 730 5.84 5.17 3.86
CA THR A 730 5.11 5.29 2.59
C THR A 730 3.59 5.14 2.75
N ARG A 731 3.13 4.56 3.87
CA ARG A 731 1.71 4.23 4.15
C ARG A 731 0.75 5.40 4.03
N ALA A 732 1.11 6.59 4.52
CA ALA A 732 0.22 7.77 4.49
C ALA A 732 -0.08 8.25 3.06
N GLY A 733 0.92 8.21 2.17
CA GLY A 733 0.75 8.50 0.76
C GLY A 733 -0.14 7.47 0.07
N GLU A 734 0.10 6.19 0.35
CA GLU A 734 -0.70 5.08 -0.20
C GLU A 734 -2.17 5.14 0.23
N TYR A 735 -2.45 5.37 1.52
CA TYR A 735 -3.81 5.55 2.04
C TYR A 735 -4.56 6.70 1.32
N THR A 736 -3.85 7.77 0.99
CA THR A 736 -4.42 8.90 0.24
C THR A 736 -4.74 8.50 -1.20
N LYS A 737 -3.82 7.82 -1.91
CA LYS A 737 -4.09 7.34 -3.28
C LYS A 737 -5.30 6.41 -3.32
N GLN A 738 -5.33 5.42 -2.42
CA GLN A 738 -6.42 4.44 -2.31
C GLN A 738 -7.77 5.10 -2.07
N ALA A 739 -7.83 6.16 -1.25
CA ALA A 739 -9.08 6.87 -1.01
C ALA A 739 -9.64 7.52 -2.29
N TYR A 740 -8.80 8.14 -3.12
CA TYR A 740 -9.24 8.66 -4.42
C TYR A 740 -9.59 7.55 -5.40
N ARG A 741 -8.91 6.40 -5.36
CA ARG A 741 -9.23 5.24 -6.19
C ARG A 741 -10.57 4.61 -5.83
N TYR A 742 -10.85 4.40 -4.53
CA TYR A 742 -12.16 3.98 -4.05
C TYR A 742 -13.25 5.00 -4.39
N LYS A 743 -12.97 6.31 -4.27
CA LYS A 743 -13.89 7.37 -4.69
C LYS A 743 -14.19 7.33 -6.19
N GLU A 744 -13.17 7.20 -7.04
CA GLU A 744 -13.30 7.10 -8.48
C GLU A 744 -14.21 5.92 -8.86
N ILE A 745 -13.96 4.74 -8.27
CA ILE A 745 -14.80 3.54 -8.45
C ILE A 745 -16.24 3.83 -8.02
N TYR A 746 -16.45 4.41 -6.83
CA TYR A 746 -17.79 4.67 -6.29
C TYR A 746 -18.57 5.70 -7.11
N ASP A 747 -17.92 6.76 -7.58
CA ASP A 747 -18.53 7.76 -8.46
C ASP A 747 -18.87 7.16 -9.84
N VAL A 748 -18.09 6.21 -10.36
CA VAL A 748 -18.44 5.42 -11.55
C VAL A 748 -19.66 4.53 -11.29
N LEU A 749 -19.73 3.81 -10.16
CA LEU A 749 -20.89 2.96 -9.84
C LEU A 749 -22.20 3.76 -9.82
N LYS A 750 -22.19 4.94 -9.18
CA LYS A 750 -23.34 5.86 -9.15
C LYS A 750 -23.69 6.43 -10.53
N GLU A 751 -22.69 6.71 -11.40
CA GLU A 751 -22.98 7.16 -12.77
C GLU A 751 -23.62 6.05 -13.63
N VAL A 752 -23.24 4.80 -13.41
CA VAL A 752 -23.81 3.65 -14.13
C VAL A 752 -25.22 3.29 -13.62
N ASP A 753 -25.47 3.38 -12.31
CA ASP A 753 -26.80 3.21 -11.72
C ASP A 753 -27.81 4.23 -12.24
N ALA A 754 -27.36 5.48 -12.45
CA ALA A 754 -28.18 6.55 -13.02
C ALA A 754 -28.56 6.34 -14.51
N MET A 755 -28.20 5.23 -15.16
CA MET A 755 -28.51 4.95 -16.57
C MET A 755 -29.78 4.10 -16.77
N ASP A 756 -30.64 4.54 -17.69
CA ASP A 756 -31.91 3.86 -18.05
C ASP A 756 -31.73 2.34 -18.27
N GLY A 757 -32.22 1.54 -17.31
CA GLY A 757 -32.28 0.08 -17.41
C GLY A 757 -31.08 -0.69 -16.87
N ILE A 758 -30.24 -0.05 -16.05
CA ILE A 758 -29.18 -0.68 -15.25
C ILE A 758 -29.50 -0.46 -13.75
N ASP A 759 -28.96 -1.33 -12.89
CA ASP A 759 -29.20 -1.41 -11.45
C ASP A 759 -27.87 -1.87 -10.80
N ILE A 760 -27.29 -1.04 -9.92
CA ILE A 760 -25.99 -1.28 -9.26
C ILE A 760 -26.17 -1.47 -7.75
N ASN A 761 -27.07 -2.39 -7.36
CA ASN A 761 -27.41 -2.62 -5.95
C ASN A 761 -26.37 -3.40 -5.11
N GLY A 762 -25.07 -3.32 -5.38
CA GLY A 762 -24.11 -4.07 -4.57
C GLY A 762 -22.66 -3.66 -4.69
N MET A 763 -22.00 -3.53 -3.53
CA MET A 763 -20.56 -3.42 -3.37
C MET A 763 -20.14 -4.24 -2.14
N THR A 764 -19.37 -5.29 -2.38
CA THR A 764 -18.79 -6.18 -1.35
C THR A 764 -17.28 -6.05 -1.37
N VAL A 765 -16.68 -5.78 -0.21
CA VAL A 765 -15.23 -5.65 -0.02
C VAL A 765 -14.64 -7.00 0.40
N TRP A 766 -13.52 -7.44 -0.18
CA TRP A 766 -12.98 -8.80 0.06
C TRP A 766 -12.14 -8.93 1.33
N GLY A 767 -12.79 -8.62 2.46
CA GLY A 767 -12.26 -8.73 3.81
C GLY A 767 -12.81 -7.61 4.71
N VAL A 768 -12.40 -7.63 5.99
CA VAL A 768 -12.81 -6.61 6.97
C VAL A 768 -11.67 -5.64 7.29
N ILE A 769 -10.49 -6.15 7.69
CA ILE A 769 -9.30 -5.36 8.04
C ILE A 769 -8.08 -5.80 7.22
N ASP A 770 -7.19 -4.86 6.88
CA ASP A 770 -6.02 -5.10 6.01
C ASP A 770 -5.22 -6.36 6.38
N LYS A 771 -4.93 -6.55 7.68
CA LYS A 771 -4.31 -7.75 8.29
C LYS A 771 -4.80 -9.11 7.78
N TYR A 772 -6.09 -9.24 7.45
CA TYR A 772 -6.73 -10.48 7.04
C TYR A 772 -7.11 -10.50 5.54
N SER A 773 -6.54 -9.60 4.73
CA SER A 773 -6.65 -9.70 3.28
C SER A 773 -5.80 -10.87 2.74
N TRP A 774 -6.35 -11.62 1.81
CA TRP A 774 -5.64 -12.65 1.04
C TRP A 774 -4.43 -12.11 0.24
N LEU A 775 -4.36 -10.78 0.02
CA LEU A 775 -3.22 -10.11 -0.64
C LEU A 775 -1.98 -9.94 0.26
N GLN A 776 -2.01 -10.35 1.53
CA GLN A 776 -0.79 -10.40 2.36
C GLN A 776 0.13 -11.58 1.98
N ASP A 777 -0.43 -12.65 1.42
CA ASP A 777 0.31 -13.87 1.06
C ASP A 777 0.58 -13.96 -0.46
N SER A 778 1.71 -14.57 -0.81
CA SER A 778 2.11 -14.81 -2.20
C SER A 778 1.11 -15.72 -2.93
N ASN A 779 0.44 -15.19 -3.94
CA ASN A 779 -0.62 -15.87 -4.67
C ASN A 779 -0.68 -15.45 -6.16
N SER A 780 -1.33 -16.27 -6.99
CA SER A 780 -1.38 -16.08 -8.45
C SER A 780 -2.80 -16.13 -9.03
N ALA A 781 -3.82 -15.75 -8.27
CA ALA A 781 -5.17 -15.54 -8.78
C ALA A 781 -5.35 -14.09 -9.32
N GLY A 782 -6.54 -13.76 -9.81
CA GLY A 782 -6.82 -12.44 -10.39
C GLY A 782 -6.53 -11.31 -9.40
N GLY A 783 -5.60 -10.40 -9.75
CA GLY A 783 -5.17 -9.31 -8.89
C GLY A 783 -4.04 -9.63 -7.89
N GLY A 784 -3.61 -10.89 -7.77
CA GLY A 784 -2.73 -11.42 -6.70
C GLY A 784 -1.39 -10.71 -6.40
N SER A 785 -0.83 -11.01 -5.23
CA SER A 785 0.44 -10.46 -4.71
C SER A 785 1.60 -11.45 -4.80
N ASP A 786 2.84 -10.97 -4.84
CA ASP A 786 4.05 -11.80 -4.71
C ASP A 786 4.44 -12.09 -3.25
N GLY A 787 3.75 -11.50 -2.27
CA GLY A 787 4.04 -11.64 -0.84
C GLY A 787 5.35 -11.00 -0.39
N SER A 788 5.98 -10.16 -1.22
CA SER A 788 7.26 -9.49 -0.89
C SER A 788 7.12 -8.34 0.10
N LYS A 789 5.91 -7.77 0.22
CA LYS A 789 5.58 -6.62 1.05
C LYS A 789 4.19 -6.73 1.66
N LYS A 790 3.98 -6.09 2.81
CA LYS A 790 2.65 -5.89 3.38
C LYS A 790 1.79 -5.08 2.40
N HIS A 791 0.56 -5.52 2.18
CA HIS A 791 -0.45 -4.74 1.48
C HIS A 791 -1.41 -4.07 2.47
N VAL A 792 -2.11 -3.05 2.00
CA VAL A 792 -3.14 -2.35 2.77
C VAL A 792 -4.40 -2.14 1.91
N PRO A 793 -5.12 -3.19 1.50
CA PRO A 793 -6.02 -3.10 0.35
C PRO A 793 -7.49 -2.81 0.67
N LEU A 794 -7.90 -2.72 1.95
CA LEU A 794 -9.30 -2.68 2.40
C LEU A 794 -9.69 -1.32 3.04
N LEU A 795 -10.89 -1.24 3.65
CA LEU A 795 -11.42 0.01 4.23
C LEU A 795 -11.01 0.26 5.70
N PHE A 796 -10.54 -0.77 6.41
CA PHE A 796 -10.13 -0.70 7.82
C PHE A 796 -8.73 -1.28 8.03
N ASP A 797 -8.00 -0.75 9.00
CA ASP A 797 -6.62 -1.15 9.32
C ASP A 797 -6.51 -2.23 10.41
N ASP A 798 -5.28 -2.64 10.71
CA ASP A 798 -4.91 -3.61 11.76
C ASP A 798 -5.24 -3.16 13.19
N ASP A 799 -5.68 -1.91 13.37
CA ASP A 799 -6.17 -1.32 14.62
C ASP A 799 -7.70 -1.19 14.66
N TYR A 800 -8.38 -1.78 13.67
CA TYR A 800 -9.84 -1.75 13.48
C TYR A 800 -10.40 -0.33 13.27
N LYS A 801 -9.58 0.59 12.74
CA LYS A 801 -9.95 1.98 12.45
C LYS A 801 -10.26 2.19 10.98
N ALA A 802 -11.10 3.18 10.69
CA ALA A 802 -11.51 3.57 9.35
C ALA A 802 -10.38 4.33 8.64
N LYS A 803 -9.80 3.71 7.60
CA LYS A 803 -8.78 4.32 6.74
C LYS A 803 -9.39 5.49 5.94
N PRO A 804 -8.59 6.40 5.35
CA PRO A 804 -9.09 7.39 4.38
C PRO A 804 -9.97 6.79 3.27
N ALA A 805 -9.71 5.54 2.86
CA ALA A 805 -10.54 4.76 1.95
C ALA A 805 -12.02 4.60 2.38
N PHE A 806 -12.31 4.53 3.68
CA PHE A 806 -13.68 4.52 4.20
C PHE A 806 -14.42 5.84 3.90
N TYR A 807 -13.71 6.96 4.05
CA TYR A 807 -14.28 8.31 3.91
C TYR A 807 -14.54 8.69 2.45
N ALA A 808 -13.91 8.00 1.49
CA ALA A 808 -14.26 8.06 0.06
C ALA A 808 -15.76 7.77 -0.21
N PHE A 809 -16.40 6.98 0.67
CA PHE A 809 -17.84 6.72 0.65
C PHE A 809 -18.60 7.64 1.61
N ALA A 810 -18.12 7.76 2.86
CA ALA A 810 -18.88 8.36 3.96
C ALA A 810 -18.86 9.89 4.02
N ASP A 811 -17.75 10.53 3.65
CA ASP A 811 -17.55 11.98 3.67
C ASP A 811 -16.25 12.32 2.92
N ASP A 812 -16.34 12.57 1.61
CA ASP A 812 -15.18 12.81 0.76
C ASP A 812 -14.48 14.15 1.05
N THR A 813 -15.11 15.04 1.84
CA THR A 813 -14.49 16.28 2.32
C THR A 813 -13.38 16.04 3.36
N ARG A 814 -13.32 14.83 3.93
CA ARG A 814 -12.28 14.41 4.89
C ARG A 814 -10.99 13.89 4.21
N LEU A 815 -10.96 13.76 2.88
CA LEU A 815 -9.77 13.29 2.18
C LEU A 815 -8.66 14.36 2.17
N GLU A 816 -7.41 13.92 2.30
CA GLU A 816 -6.26 14.80 2.06
C GLU A 816 -6.06 15.02 0.55
N PRO A 817 -5.65 16.20 0.07
CA PRO A 817 -5.52 16.44 -1.37
C PRO A 817 -4.61 15.42 -2.08
N TYR A 818 -5.12 14.82 -3.15
CA TYR A 818 -4.34 13.94 -4.02
C TYR A 818 -3.16 14.70 -4.65
N ILE A 819 -1.95 14.13 -4.58
CA ILE A 819 -0.74 14.69 -5.20
C ILE A 819 -0.73 14.33 -6.69
N ASN A 820 -1.00 15.31 -7.55
CA ASN A 820 -0.98 15.12 -9.00
C ASN A 820 0.45 15.07 -9.56
N ASN A 821 0.66 14.24 -10.57
CA ASN A 821 1.90 14.23 -11.37
C ASN A 821 1.76 15.18 -12.58
N VAL A 822 2.75 16.04 -12.78
CA VAL A 822 2.82 17.03 -13.85
C VAL A 822 4.03 16.77 -14.75
N VAL A 823 3.78 16.77 -16.06
CA VAL A 823 4.82 16.64 -17.08
C VAL A 823 5.16 18.02 -17.60
N VAL A 824 6.39 18.44 -17.35
CA VAL A 824 6.97 19.71 -17.81
C VAL A 824 7.76 19.40 -19.07
N MET A 825 7.17 19.67 -20.23
CA MET A 825 7.81 19.38 -21.52
C MET A 825 8.92 20.39 -21.84
N GLN A 826 9.98 19.92 -22.50
CA GLN A 826 11.04 20.80 -22.98
C GLN A 826 10.50 21.72 -24.08
N ALA A 827 10.77 23.02 -23.98
CA ALA A 827 10.30 24.00 -24.94
C ALA A 827 11.09 23.92 -26.26
N LEU A 828 10.38 23.72 -27.37
CA LEU A 828 10.93 23.99 -28.70
C LEU A 828 11.01 25.50 -28.92
N GLY A 829 12.20 26.01 -29.25
CA GLY A 829 12.39 27.43 -29.56
C GLY A 829 11.57 27.86 -30.78
N GLY A 830 10.69 28.84 -30.60
CA GLY A 830 9.75 29.33 -31.62
C GLY A 830 8.91 30.50 -31.12
N ASP A 831 7.82 30.81 -31.83
CA ASP A 831 6.93 31.93 -31.50
C ASP A 831 5.93 31.61 -30.35
N ASP A 832 5.69 30.32 -30.03
CA ASP A 832 4.96 29.85 -28.84
C ASP A 832 5.70 28.64 -28.22
N PRO A 833 6.38 28.80 -27.07
CA PRO A 833 7.13 27.71 -26.45
C PRO A 833 6.22 26.65 -25.81
N TYR A 834 4.93 26.94 -25.58
CA TYR A 834 3.98 26.02 -24.95
C TYR A 834 3.24 25.12 -25.95
N ALA A 835 3.53 25.22 -27.25
CA ALA A 835 2.81 24.49 -28.30
C ALA A 835 2.83 22.95 -28.16
N LYS A 836 3.72 22.41 -27.31
CA LYS A 836 3.83 20.98 -26.96
C LYS A 836 3.61 20.67 -25.47
N SER A 837 3.16 21.66 -24.68
CA SER A 837 2.89 21.50 -23.24
C SER A 837 1.44 21.05 -22.99
N LYS A 838 1.26 20.06 -22.10
CA LYS A 838 -0.07 19.65 -21.64
C LYS A 838 -0.74 20.79 -20.88
N THR A 839 -2.02 21.04 -21.17
CA THR A 839 -2.83 22.02 -20.43
C THR A 839 -3.47 21.35 -19.22
N TYR A 840 -3.20 21.88 -18.04
CA TYR A 840 -3.75 21.42 -16.76
C TYR A 840 -4.88 22.36 -16.33
N GLN A 841 -6.01 21.80 -15.88
CA GLN A 841 -7.14 22.60 -15.38
C GLN A 841 -6.97 22.88 -13.89
N ILE A 842 -7.33 24.08 -13.45
CA ILE A 842 -7.31 24.51 -12.05
C ILE A 842 -8.75 24.52 -11.55
N SER A 843 -9.23 23.38 -11.04
CA SER A 843 -10.57 23.26 -10.44
C SER A 843 -10.55 23.68 -8.97
N GLY A 844 -11.32 24.72 -8.63
CA GLY A 844 -11.42 25.28 -7.28
C GLY A 844 -12.50 24.66 -6.40
N ILE A 845 -12.58 25.17 -5.17
CA ILE A 845 -13.77 25.05 -4.31
C ILE A 845 -14.87 26.00 -4.82
N ASP A 846 -14.46 27.14 -5.41
CA ASP A 846 -15.33 28.10 -6.07
C ASP A 846 -15.38 27.90 -7.60
N ASP A 847 -16.45 28.39 -8.23
CA ASP A 847 -16.62 28.47 -9.70
C ASP A 847 -15.61 29.45 -10.34
N VAL A 848 -14.35 29.02 -10.50
CA VAL A 848 -13.27 29.72 -11.20
C VAL A 848 -12.83 28.88 -12.41
N ASP A 849 -12.81 29.47 -13.61
CA ASP A 849 -12.43 28.81 -14.85
C ASP A 849 -10.98 29.18 -15.22
N ALA A 850 -10.02 28.40 -14.73
CA ALA A 850 -8.59 28.63 -14.93
C ALA A 850 -7.84 27.36 -15.35
N SER A 851 -6.71 27.55 -16.01
CA SER A 851 -5.82 26.48 -16.48
C SER A 851 -4.37 26.97 -16.61
N PHE A 852 -3.40 26.07 -16.70
CA PHE A 852 -2.01 26.44 -17.02
C PHE A 852 -1.33 25.48 -17.99
N GLN A 853 -0.28 25.98 -18.64
CA GLN A 853 0.74 25.20 -19.36
C GLN A 853 2.11 25.48 -18.73
N ILE A 854 2.99 24.48 -18.72
CA ILE A 854 4.30 24.51 -18.05
C ILE A 854 5.38 23.90 -18.97
N VAL A 855 6.52 24.57 -19.11
CA VAL A 855 7.66 24.14 -19.95
C VAL A 855 9.01 24.48 -19.31
N TRP A 856 10.05 23.74 -19.72
CA TRP A 856 11.44 24.01 -19.32
C TRP A 856 12.38 24.22 -20.51
N GLU A 857 13.43 24.99 -20.24
CA GLU A 857 14.64 25.20 -21.04
C GLU A 857 15.83 25.03 -20.09
N GLU A 858 17.05 24.78 -20.60
CA GLU A 858 18.24 24.45 -19.78
C GLU A 858 18.53 25.38 -18.60
N ASN A 859 18.09 26.64 -18.66
CA ASN A 859 18.35 27.68 -17.67
C ASN A 859 17.08 28.41 -17.19
N GLN A 860 15.87 27.97 -17.59
CA GLN A 860 14.62 28.58 -17.13
C GLN A 860 13.40 27.65 -17.25
N MET A 861 12.45 27.81 -16.33
CA MET A 861 11.09 27.27 -16.44
C MET A 861 10.11 28.41 -16.75
N LYS A 862 9.05 28.11 -17.50
CA LYS A 862 7.95 29.06 -17.77
C LYS A 862 6.59 28.43 -17.52
N ILE A 863 5.68 29.20 -16.91
CA ILE A 863 4.31 28.78 -16.59
C ILE A 863 3.34 29.86 -17.06
N LYS A 864 2.43 29.48 -17.96
CA LYS A 864 1.39 30.35 -18.53
C LYS A 864 0.04 29.97 -17.94
N VAL A 865 -0.41 30.71 -16.93
CA VAL A 865 -1.74 30.55 -16.32
C VAL A 865 -2.75 31.39 -17.10
N THR A 866 -3.80 30.75 -17.61
CA THR A 866 -4.89 31.39 -18.35
C THR A 866 -6.17 31.32 -17.53
N VAL A 867 -6.75 32.47 -17.21
CA VAL A 867 -7.95 32.62 -16.38
C VAL A 867 -9.06 33.24 -17.22
N LYS A 868 -10.23 32.59 -17.28
CA LYS A 868 -11.44 33.18 -17.86
C LYS A 868 -12.23 33.89 -16.77
N ASP A 869 -12.45 35.17 -16.97
CA ASP A 869 -13.23 36.02 -16.08
C ASP A 869 -13.65 37.32 -16.79
N GLU A 870 -14.92 37.70 -16.63
CA GLU A 870 -15.55 38.89 -17.22
C GLU A 870 -15.53 40.12 -16.29
N THR A 871 -15.06 39.99 -15.04
CA THR A 871 -15.24 40.95 -13.94
C THR A 871 -13.91 41.45 -13.38
N GLU A 872 -13.60 42.74 -13.58
CA GLU A 872 -12.28 43.32 -13.25
C GLU A 872 -12.22 43.91 -11.82
N ASP A 873 -11.65 43.15 -10.89
CA ASP A 873 -11.33 43.57 -9.52
C ASP A 873 -9.82 43.85 -9.32
N GLY A 874 -9.46 44.38 -8.16
CA GLY A 874 -8.07 44.65 -7.76
C GLY A 874 -7.39 43.49 -7.01
N SER A 875 -8.12 42.47 -6.58
CA SER A 875 -7.56 41.23 -6.01
C SER A 875 -7.21 40.17 -7.05
N ASP A 876 -7.67 40.33 -8.30
CA ASP A 876 -7.48 39.34 -9.36
C ASP A 876 -5.99 39.06 -9.65
N GLY A 877 -5.62 37.79 -9.71
CA GLY A 877 -4.23 37.41 -9.95
C GLY A 877 -3.98 35.91 -9.96
N ALA A 878 -2.70 35.55 -10.04
CA ALA A 878 -2.22 34.19 -9.84
C ALA A 878 -0.97 34.21 -8.94
N ASP A 879 -0.89 33.23 -8.05
CA ASP A 879 0.30 32.86 -7.29
C ASP A 879 0.86 31.54 -7.84
N LEU A 880 2.18 31.44 -7.91
CA LEU A 880 2.94 30.20 -8.07
C LEU A 880 3.72 29.94 -6.76
N TYR A 881 3.67 28.71 -6.28
CA TYR A 881 4.46 28.22 -5.14
C TYR A 881 5.36 27.09 -5.61
N LEU A 882 6.62 27.05 -5.17
CA LEU A 882 7.63 26.08 -5.59
C LEU A 882 8.40 25.49 -4.41
N ASP A 883 8.66 24.18 -4.47
CA ASP A 883 9.57 23.47 -3.58
C ASP A 883 10.53 22.61 -4.42
N TRP A 884 11.80 23.03 -4.43
CA TRP A 884 12.87 22.38 -5.19
C TRP A 884 13.54 21.20 -4.47
N THR A 885 13.15 20.90 -3.23
CA THR A 885 13.78 19.86 -2.40
C THR A 885 13.28 18.45 -2.68
N LYS A 886 12.19 18.32 -3.46
CA LYS A 886 11.38 17.08 -3.61
C LYS A 886 10.75 16.64 -2.27
N GLY A 887 10.18 17.58 -1.51
CA GLY A 887 9.65 17.35 -0.17
C GLY A 887 8.51 16.32 -0.10
N SER A 888 8.86 15.03 0.05
CA SER A 888 7.92 13.96 0.39
C SER A 888 7.45 14.02 1.85
N ASP A 889 8.15 14.77 2.72
CA ASP A 889 7.67 15.12 4.07
C ASP A 889 6.90 16.45 4.12
N GLY A 890 6.92 17.23 3.03
CA GLY A 890 6.21 18.50 2.90
C GLY A 890 6.71 19.65 3.79
N THR A 891 7.82 19.49 4.51
CA THR A 891 8.24 20.43 5.57
C THR A 891 8.98 21.67 5.05
N ALA A 892 9.36 21.71 3.77
CA ALA A 892 10.04 22.85 3.17
C ALA A 892 9.09 24.05 2.99
N LYS A 893 9.52 25.25 3.40
CA LYS A 893 8.76 26.48 3.16
C LYS A 893 8.83 26.86 1.66
N PRO A 894 7.69 26.99 0.95
CA PRO A 894 7.70 27.24 -0.49
C PRO A 894 8.25 28.61 -0.93
N GLU A 895 8.90 28.64 -2.09
CA GLU A 895 9.19 29.86 -2.84
C GLU A 895 7.90 30.37 -3.50
N LYS A 896 7.39 31.54 -3.06
CA LYS A 896 6.18 32.17 -3.61
C LYS A 896 6.50 33.27 -4.63
N MET A 897 5.73 33.32 -5.72
CA MET A 897 5.76 34.40 -6.71
C MET A 897 4.34 34.75 -7.22
N THR A 898 4.03 36.04 -7.33
CA THR A 898 2.67 36.55 -7.64
C THR A 898 2.66 37.40 -8.92
N ILE A 899 1.63 37.24 -9.75
CA ILE A 899 1.29 38.14 -10.85
C ILE A 899 -0.16 38.60 -10.69
N MET A 900 -0.35 39.90 -10.43
CA MET A 900 -1.67 40.53 -10.40
C MET A 900 -2.19 40.75 -11.83
N ARG A 901 -3.52 40.77 -12.00
CA ARG A 901 -4.18 41.03 -13.29
C ARG A 901 -3.78 42.36 -13.92
N SER A 902 -3.42 43.37 -13.11
CA SER A 902 -2.88 44.65 -13.55
C SER A 902 -1.61 44.55 -14.40
N ASP A 903 -0.83 43.50 -14.17
CA ASP A 903 0.49 43.27 -14.77
C ASP A 903 0.48 42.05 -15.72
N ALA A 904 -0.64 41.33 -15.77
CA ALA A 904 -0.91 40.20 -16.65
C ALA A 904 -1.29 40.64 -18.09
N GLN A 905 -1.14 39.73 -19.05
CA GLN A 905 -1.64 39.96 -20.41
C GLN A 905 -3.17 39.82 -20.44
N LYS A 906 -3.88 40.93 -20.67
CA LYS A 906 -5.34 40.92 -20.87
C LYS A 906 -5.74 40.20 -22.17
N ILE A 907 -6.77 39.36 -22.09
CA ILE A 907 -7.37 38.66 -23.24
C ILE A 907 -8.89 38.93 -23.31
N ASP A 908 -9.57 38.46 -24.36
CA ASP A 908 -11.02 38.55 -24.45
C ASP A 908 -11.66 37.61 -23.41
N GLY A 909 -12.45 38.18 -22.49
CA GLY A 909 -13.05 37.44 -21.37
C GLY A 909 -12.06 36.86 -20.34
N GLY A 910 -10.89 37.47 -20.12
CA GLY A 910 -9.94 36.97 -19.11
C GLY A 910 -8.57 37.65 -19.04
N TYR A 911 -7.60 36.95 -18.46
CA TYR A 911 -6.19 37.34 -18.44
C TYR A 911 -5.24 36.13 -18.50
N ILE A 912 -3.98 36.38 -18.85
CA ILE A 912 -2.88 35.41 -18.84
C ILE A 912 -1.76 35.94 -17.94
N ALA A 913 -1.47 35.24 -16.86
CA ALA A 913 -0.31 35.45 -16.02
C ALA A 913 0.82 34.52 -16.47
N GLU A 914 1.93 35.08 -16.94
CA GLU A 914 3.10 34.30 -17.39
C GLU A 914 4.28 34.47 -16.44
N PHE A 915 4.60 33.40 -15.73
CA PHE A 915 5.75 33.29 -14.84
C PHE A 915 6.98 32.80 -15.61
N THR A 916 8.15 33.34 -15.29
CA THR A 916 9.46 32.83 -15.74
C THR A 916 10.38 32.69 -14.53
N VAL A 917 10.99 31.51 -14.36
CA VAL A 917 11.84 31.16 -13.22
C VAL A 917 13.22 30.77 -13.73
N GLY A 918 14.25 31.54 -13.36
CA GLY A 918 15.63 31.28 -13.79
C GLY A 918 16.30 30.23 -12.92
N ARG A 919 16.49 29.01 -13.45
CA ARG A 919 17.12 27.87 -12.76
C ARG A 919 17.73 26.92 -13.80
N GLU A 920 18.91 26.37 -13.53
CA GLU A 920 19.45 25.27 -14.34
C GLU A 920 18.54 24.04 -14.20
N LEU A 921 18.07 23.49 -15.32
CA LEU A 921 17.17 22.34 -15.38
C LEU A 921 17.65 21.35 -16.45
N LYS A 922 17.44 20.06 -16.16
CA LYS A 922 17.77 18.90 -17.01
C LYS A 922 16.53 18.03 -17.16
N ALA A 923 16.59 17.04 -18.05
CA ALA A 923 15.57 15.99 -18.10
C ALA A 923 15.58 15.15 -16.81
N ALA A 924 14.42 14.65 -16.40
CA ALA A 924 14.17 13.89 -15.17
C ALA A 924 14.43 14.62 -13.84
N ASP A 925 14.69 15.93 -13.85
CA ASP A 925 14.56 16.75 -12.65
C ASP A 925 13.11 16.65 -12.14
N ARG A 926 12.96 16.47 -10.82
CA ARG A 926 11.66 16.53 -10.14
C ARG A 926 11.67 17.67 -9.13
N PHE A 927 10.52 18.31 -8.96
CA PHE A 927 10.25 19.34 -7.96
C PHE A 927 8.76 19.34 -7.62
N ALA A 928 8.35 20.01 -6.54
CA ALA A 928 6.95 20.16 -6.19
C ALA A 928 6.49 21.61 -6.43
N PHE A 929 5.23 21.82 -6.81
CA PHE A 929 4.65 23.15 -7.02
C PHE A 929 3.13 23.18 -6.85
N ASP A 930 2.57 24.37 -6.66
CA ASP A 930 1.14 24.62 -6.80
C ASP A 930 0.87 25.99 -7.43
N VAL A 931 -0.30 26.15 -8.06
CA VAL A 931 -0.76 27.39 -8.70
C VAL A 931 -2.11 27.77 -8.11
N VAL A 932 -2.21 28.98 -7.55
CA VAL A 932 -3.45 29.49 -6.94
C VAL A 932 -3.93 30.71 -7.70
N VAL A 933 -5.18 30.69 -8.17
CA VAL A 933 -5.85 31.80 -8.84
C VAL A 933 -6.82 32.46 -7.87
N THR A 934 -6.87 33.79 -7.87
CA THR A 934 -7.85 34.60 -7.14
C THR A 934 -8.71 35.39 -8.14
N ASP A 935 -10.02 35.35 -7.94
CA ASP A 935 -11.07 36.01 -8.74
C ASP A 935 -12.00 36.74 -7.76
N GLY A 936 -11.80 38.05 -7.58
CA GLY A 936 -12.50 38.82 -6.54
C GLY A 936 -12.31 38.25 -5.13
N GLU A 937 -13.37 37.65 -4.58
CA GLU A 937 -13.39 36.97 -3.27
C GLU A 937 -13.11 35.45 -3.35
N LYS A 938 -13.15 34.85 -4.55
CA LYS A 938 -13.01 33.40 -4.79
C LYS A 938 -11.55 32.96 -4.87
N LYS A 939 -11.28 31.66 -4.63
CA LYS A 939 -9.98 31.04 -4.93
C LYS A 939 -10.06 29.63 -5.52
N ALA A 940 -9.08 29.32 -6.39
CA ALA A 940 -8.87 27.98 -6.93
C ALA A 940 -7.37 27.63 -6.94
N ALA A 941 -6.99 26.55 -6.27
CA ALA A 941 -5.65 25.97 -6.27
C ALA A 941 -5.58 24.79 -7.25
N PHE A 942 -4.41 24.50 -7.84
CA PHE A 942 -4.26 23.35 -8.72
C PHE A 942 -4.23 22.04 -7.92
N ASN A 943 -3.40 21.95 -6.89
CA ASN A 943 -3.23 20.75 -6.08
C ASN A 943 -3.73 20.91 -4.63
N ASP A 944 -3.22 21.86 -3.86
CA ASP A 944 -3.58 22.00 -2.45
C ASP A 944 -4.94 22.70 -2.27
N LYS A 945 -5.99 21.89 -2.27
CA LYS A 945 -7.37 22.34 -2.04
C LYS A 945 -7.62 22.83 -0.61
N LYS A 946 -6.72 22.57 0.36
CA LYS A 946 -6.83 23.08 1.74
C LYS A 946 -6.36 24.54 1.85
N MET A 947 -5.76 25.11 0.80
CA MET A 947 -5.26 26.50 0.74
C MET A 947 -4.16 26.80 1.78
N SER A 948 -3.25 25.83 1.99
CA SER A 948 -2.15 25.87 2.97
C SER A 948 -0.76 26.07 2.32
N GLN A 949 -0.70 26.61 1.10
CA GLN A 949 0.54 26.76 0.34
C GLN A 949 1.57 27.74 0.93
N GLU A 950 1.15 28.64 1.81
CA GLU A 950 2.06 29.56 2.54
C GLU A 950 2.79 28.84 3.70
N ASP A 951 2.22 27.72 4.18
CA ASP A 951 2.64 27.01 5.39
C ASP A 951 3.49 25.75 5.09
N SER A 952 3.18 24.98 4.03
CA SER A 952 3.90 23.73 3.71
C SER A 952 3.78 23.31 2.24
N SER A 953 4.75 22.55 1.73
CA SER A 953 4.69 21.93 0.39
C SER A 953 3.95 20.59 0.34
N ARG A 954 3.44 20.08 1.49
CA ARG A 954 2.89 18.72 1.67
C ARG A 954 1.85 18.29 0.64
N TYR A 955 1.04 19.21 0.14
CA TYR A 955 -0.05 18.94 -0.81
C TYR A 955 0.18 19.54 -2.19
N PHE A 956 1.44 19.77 -2.57
CA PHE A 956 1.80 20.27 -3.90
C PHE A 956 1.76 19.16 -4.95
N ALA A 957 1.62 19.54 -6.22
CA ALA A 957 1.79 18.61 -7.34
C ALA A 957 3.28 18.32 -7.58
N VAL A 958 3.62 17.08 -7.90
CA VAL A 958 4.98 16.69 -8.27
C VAL A 958 5.17 16.87 -9.78
N ALA A 959 6.07 17.76 -10.15
CA ALA A 959 6.51 17.96 -11.52
C ALA A 959 7.71 17.07 -11.86
N MET A 960 7.77 16.58 -13.10
CA MET A 960 8.99 16.09 -13.76
C MET A 960 9.22 16.84 -15.07
N THR A 961 10.47 17.24 -15.33
CA THR A 961 10.93 17.66 -16.66
C THR A 961 11.11 16.47 -17.61
N LYS A 962 10.40 16.47 -18.74
CA LYS A 962 10.59 15.49 -19.82
C LYS A 962 11.23 16.17 -21.04
N PRO A 963 12.14 15.49 -21.76
CA PRO A 963 12.75 16.03 -22.97
C PRO A 963 11.76 16.06 -24.15
N TYR A 964 12.08 16.81 -25.19
CA TYR A 964 11.38 16.76 -26.49
C TYR A 964 12.41 16.84 -27.62
N MET A 965 12.22 16.09 -28.71
CA MET A 965 13.18 16.02 -29.81
C MET A 965 12.54 16.32 -31.17
N THR A 966 13.22 17.11 -31.99
CA THR A 966 12.94 17.25 -33.42
C THR A 966 13.97 16.48 -34.24
N VAL A 967 13.53 15.71 -35.22
CA VAL A 967 14.40 14.88 -36.07
C VAL A 967 14.47 15.48 -37.46
N SER A 968 15.66 15.87 -37.90
CA SER A 968 15.89 16.39 -39.26
C SER A 968 15.85 15.28 -40.31
N ASN A 969 15.43 15.62 -41.53
CA ASN A 969 15.49 14.68 -42.64
C ASN A 969 16.93 14.39 -43.09
N GLY A 970 17.19 13.15 -43.52
CA GLY A 970 18.49 12.70 -43.99
C GLY A 970 18.53 11.19 -44.21
N THR A 971 19.18 10.78 -45.30
CA THR A 971 19.48 9.39 -45.64
C THR A 971 20.95 9.12 -45.35
N ILE A 972 21.26 8.09 -44.57
CA ILE A 972 22.63 7.63 -44.27
C ILE A 972 22.81 6.16 -44.69
N ALA A 973 24.05 5.71 -44.81
CA ALA A 973 24.36 4.29 -45.00
C ALA A 973 24.56 3.60 -43.65
N ILE A 974 24.05 2.37 -43.48
CA ILE A 974 24.31 1.57 -42.28
C ILE A 974 25.60 0.77 -42.53
N ASP A 975 26.72 1.26 -42.00
CA ASP A 975 28.03 0.57 -42.07
C ASP A 975 28.89 0.64 -40.80
N GLY A 976 28.45 1.40 -39.78
CA GLY A 976 29.09 1.48 -38.46
C GLY A 976 30.21 2.53 -38.35
N GLU A 977 30.47 3.31 -39.40
CA GLU A 977 31.38 4.46 -39.39
C GLU A 977 30.59 5.77 -39.39
N GLU A 978 31.11 6.84 -38.76
CA GLU A 978 30.30 8.06 -38.58
C GLU A 978 30.14 8.85 -39.88
N ASP A 979 28.99 8.68 -40.53
CA ASP A 979 28.60 9.41 -41.75
C ASP A 979 28.58 10.93 -41.53
N ALA A 980 28.93 11.71 -42.55
CA ALA A 980 29.11 13.17 -42.47
C ALA A 980 27.81 13.97 -42.32
N LEU A 981 26.68 13.29 -42.13
CA LEU A 981 25.40 13.84 -41.65
C LEU A 981 25.26 13.73 -40.13
N TRP A 982 25.74 12.66 -39.49
CA TRP A 982 25.71 12.51 -38.02
C TRP A 982 26.50 13.62 -37.31
N GLY A 983 27.57 14.13 -37.93
CA GLY A 983 28.32 15.31 -37.45
C GLY A 983 27.56 16.66 -37.55
N LYS A 984 26.28 16.67 -37.99
CA LYS A 984 25.41 17.85 -38.07
C LYS A 984 24.15 17.74 -37.21
N VAL A 985 23.91 16.56 -36.63
CA VAL A 985 22.77 16.28 -35.74
C VAL A 985 23.24 16.42 -34.30
N ALA A 986 22.43 17.06 -33.45
CA ALA A 986 22.69 17.08 -32.02
C ALA A 986 22.50 15.67 -31.44
N ALA A 987 23.50 15.19 -30.69
CA ALA A 987 23.31 14.01 -29.85
C ALA A 987 22.44 14.39 -28.64
N VAL A 988 21.50 13.51 -28.29
CA VAL A 988 20.61 13.65 -27.15
C VAL A 988 21.00 12.58 -26.12
N PRO A 989 21.35 12.96 -24.88
CA PRO A 989 21.73 12.00 -23.86
C PRO A 989 20.49 11.24 -23.34
N LEU A 990 20.68 9.95 -23.07
CA LEU A 990 19.72 9.16 -22.29
C LEU A 990 20.02 9.45 -20.82
N THR A 991 18.99 9.76 -20.05
CA THR A 991 19.14 10.40 -18.71
C THR A 991 18.18 9.85 -17.66
N ILE A 992 17.18 9.07 -18.05
CA ILE A 992 16.25 8.43 -17.11
C ILE A 992 16.82 7.08 -16.73
N VAL A 993 17.23 6.93 -15.47
CA VAL A 993 17.95 5.75 -14.96
C VAL A 993 17.00 4.86 -14.16
N THR A 994 17.05 3.55 -14.41
CA THR A 994 16.46 2.54 -13.50
C THR A 994 17.55 1.56 -13.06
N GLY A 995 17.46 1.06 -11.83
CA GLY A 995 18.52 0.24 -11.22
C GLY A 995 19.81 1.03 -10.95
N VAL A 996 20.95 0.37 -11.13
CA VAL A 996 22.30 0.92 -10.89
C VAL A 996 23.24 0.63 -12.08
N PRO A 997 22.95 1.16 -13.28
CA PRO A 997 23.80 0.95 -14.44
C PRO A 997 25.16 1.63 -14.26
N GLU A 998 26.20 0.97 -14.74
CA GLU A 998 27.55 1.50 -14.92
C GLU A 998 27.73 2.12 -16.32
N ALA A 999 26.81 1.81 -17.24
CA ALA A 999 26.73 2.33 -18.60
C ALA A 999 26.02 3.69 -18.73
N SER A 1000 26.33 4.42 -19.80
CA SER A 1000 25.63 5.66 -20.21
C SER A 1000 25.59 5.79 -21.73
N ALA A 1001 24.63 6.54 -22.30
CA ALA A 1001 24.45 6.59 -23.75
C ALA A 1001 23.96 7.95 -24.28
N ALA A 1002 24.25 8.23 -25.55
CA ALA A 1002 23.67 9.34 -26.30
C ALA A 1002 23.33 8.96 -27.74
N GLY A 1003 22.11 9.31 -28.17
CA GLY A 1003 21.55 8.97 -29.47
C GLY A 1003 21.46 10.17 -30.42
N LYS A 1004 21.55 9.91 -31.73
CA LYS A 1004 21.23 10.85 -32.81
C LYS A 1004 20.17 10.22 -33.69
N LEU A 1005 19.17 11.00 -34.13
CA LEU A 1005 18.14 10.55 -35.07
C LEU A 1005 18.20 11.32 -36.40
N LEU A 1006 17.89 10.62 -37.49
CA LEU A 1006 17.56 11.18 -38.81
C LEU A 1006 16.35 10.44 -39.38
N TRP A 1007 15.65 10.99 -40.38
CA TRP A 1007 14.56 10.29 -41.06
C TRP A 1007 14.56 10.52 -42.58
N ASP A 1008 14.05 9.56 -43.33
CA ASP A 1008 13.57 9.81 -44.68
C ASP A 1008 12.24 9.07 -44.95
N LYS A 1009 11.79 9.09 -46.21
CA LYS A 1009 10.51 8.49 -46.62
C LYS A 1009 10.42 6.96 -46.44
N ASP A 1010 11.54 6.27 -46.24
CA ASP A 1010 11.61 4.81 -46.11
C ASP A 1010 12.03 4.35 -44.70
N TYR A 1011 12.86 5.13 -43.98
CA TYR A 1011 13.39 4.75 -42.66
C TYR A 1011 13.45 5.89 -41.62
N LEU A 1012 13.35 5.50 -40.34
CA LEU A 1012 13.94 6.21 -39.21
C LEU A 1012 15.36 5.68 -38.98
N TYR A 1013 16.32 6.57 -38.80
CA TYR A 1013 17.73 6.24 -38.58
C TYR A 1013 18.15 6.59 -37.16
N LEU A 1014 18.91 5.70 -36.51
CA LEU A 1014 19.53 5.89 -35.20
C LEU A 1014 21.05 5.69 -35.29
N TRP A 1015 21.79 6.58 -34.63
CA TRP A 1015 23.17 6.35 -34.20
C TRP A 1015 23.23 6.50 -32.69
N MET A 1016 23.56 5.42 -31.98
CA MET A 1016 23.75 5.40 -30.53
C MET A 1016 25.22 5.17 -30.20
N GLU A 1017 25.81 6.06 -29.39
CA GLU A 1017 27.09 5.81 -28.73
C GLU A 1017 26.84 5.45 -27.27
N VAL A 1018 27.24 4.24 -26.86
CA VAL A 1018 27.11 3.70 -25.51
C VAL A 1018 28.50 3.62 -24.88
N LYS A 1019 28.63 4.15 -23.68
CA LYS A 1019 29.81 4.07 -22.83
C LYS A 1019 29.59 3.03 -21.76
N ASP A 1020 30.38 1.96 -21.80
CA ASP A 1020 30.40 0.86 -20.84
C ASP A 1020 31.79 0.22 -20.85
N SER A 1021 32.25 -0.24 -19.68
CA SER A 1021 33.54 -0.92 -19.51
C SER A 1021 33.44 -2.43 -19.30
N SER A 1022 32.23 -3.01 -19.26
CA SER A 1022 31.97 -4.36 -18.71
C SER A 1022 31.18 -5.34 -19.61
N LEU A 1023 30.91 -5.01 -20.88
CA LEU A 1023 30.18 -5.77 -21.92
C LEU A 1023 29.88 -7.25 -21.59
N ASP A 1024 28.63 -7.55 -21.23
CA ASP A 1024 28.08 -8.86 -20.92
C ASP A 1024 26.95 -9.29 -21.87
N LYS A 1025 27.03 -10.56 -22.27
CA LYS A 1025 26.08 -11.28 -23.12
C LYS A 1025 25.92 -12.74 -22.66
N SER A 1026 26.18 -13.00 -21.37
CA SER A 1026 26.15 -14.36 -20.79
C SER A 1026 24.73 -14.88 -20.52
N SER A 1027 23.72 -14.01 -20.47
CA SER A 1027 22.31 -14.41 -20.32
C SER A 1027 21.68 -14.82 -21.65
N GLU A 1028 20.88 -15.89 -21.65
CA GLU A 1028 20.05 -16.29 -22.79
C GLU A 1028 18.88 -15.31 -23.05
N ALA A 1029 18.48 -14.53 -22.04
CA ALA A 1029 17.44 -13.52 -22.15
C ALA A 1029 17.99 -12.25 -22.83
N ALA A 1030 17.55 -11.96 -24.06
CA ALA A 1030 18.09 -10.84 -24.85
C ALA A 1030 17.96 -9.46 -24.15
N HIS A 1031 16.91 -9.25 -23.33
CA HIS A 1031 16.70 -8.02 -22.55
C HIS A 1031 17.63 -7.87 -21.32
N VAL A 1032 18.50 -8.86 -21.07
CA VAL A 1032 19.51 -8.84 -19.99
C VAL A 1032 20.93 -8.59 -20.53
N GLN A 1033 21.11 -8.66 -21.85
CA GLN A 1033 22.39 -8.43 -22.52
C GLN A 1033 22.58 -6.93 -22.80
N ASP A 1034 23.82 -6.45 -22.82
CA ASP A 1034 24.12 -5.07 -23.19
C ASP A 1034 23.65 -4.77 -24.61
N SER A 1035 22.64 -3.91 -24.69
CA SER A 1035 21.84 -3.72 -25.90
C SER A 1035 21.16 -2.36 -25.94
N VAL A 1036 21.02 -1.84 -27.16
CA VAL A 1036 20.21 -0.66 -27.44
C VAL A 1036 18.81 -1.12 -27.84
N GLU A 1037 17.78 -0.50 -27.26
CA GLU A 1037 16.39 -0.68 -27.65
C GLU A 1037 15.85 0.58 -28.33
N ILE A 1038 15.03 0.36 -29.35
CA ILE A 1038 14.39 1.39 -30.19
C ILE A 1038 12.90 1.09 -30.20
N PHE A 1039 12.12 1.99 -29.62
CA PHE A 1039 10.67 1.90 -29.52
C PHE A 1039 10.03 2.88 -30.51
N ILE A 1040 9.08 2.41 -31.31
CA ILE A 1040 8.40 3.20 -32.35
C ILE A 1040 6.91 2.88 -32.36
N ASP A 1041 6.10 3.91 -32.23
CA ASP A 1041 4.65 4.00 -32.44
C ASP A 1041 4.47 4.94 -33.65
N GLU A 1042 4.17 4.40 -34.84
CA GLU A 1042 4.18 5.20 -36.09
C GLU A 1042 3.05 6.23 -36.17
N ASN A 1043 1.94 5.97 -35.47
CA ASN A 1043 0.74 6.79 -35.50
C ASN A 1043 0.61 7.77 -34.30
N ASN A 1044 1.45 7.58 -33.27
CA ASN A 1044 1.50 8.31 -32.00
C ASN A 1044 0.19 8.23 -31.18
N HIS A 1045 -0.52 7.09 -31.23
CA HIS A 1045 -1.75 6.81 -30.47
C HIS A 1045 -1.49 6.64 -28.97
N LYS A 1046 -0.31 6.13 -28.56
CA LYS A 1046 0.05 5.91 -27.15
C LYS A 1046 -0.95 5.05 -26.38
N THR A 1047 -1.28 3.89 -26.95
CA THR A 1047 -2.22 2.91 -26.39
C THR A 1047 -1.68 2.20 -25.14
N ASP A 1048 -2.60 1.65 -24.33
CA ASP A 1048 -2.25 0.83 -23.15
C ASP A 1048 -1.41 -0.41 -23.52
N GLY A 1049 -1.50 -0.89 -24.77
CA GLY A 1049 -0.72 -2.01 -25.30
C GLY A 1049 -0.58 -1.96 -26.83
N TYR A 1050 0.39 -2.72 -27.36
CA TYR A 1050 0.82 -2.70 -28.76
C TYR A 1050 -0.30 -2.93 -29.80
N GLU A 1051 -0.43 -1.99 -30.75
CA GLU A 1051 -1.18 -2.14 -32.00
C GLU A 1051 -0.29 -2.78 -33.10
N GLU A 1052 -0.71 -2.76 -34.37
CA GLU A 1052 0.04 -3.47 -35.43
C GLU A 1052 1.33 -2.77 -35.86
N ASP A 1053 1.38 -1.43 -35.82
CA ASP A 1053 2.51 -0.61 -36.26
C ASP A 1053 3.53 -0.32 -35.15
N ASP A 1054 3.21 -0.63 -33.90
CA ASP A 1054 4.13 -0.57 -32.76
C ASP A 1054 5.27 -1.57 -32.87
N LYS A 1055 6.49 -1.12 -32.54
CA LYS A 1055 7.75 -1.86 -32.73
C LYS A 1055 8.71 -1.66 -31.56
N GLN A 1056 9.36 -2.74 -31.16
CA GLN A 1056 10.51 -2.76 -30.25
C GLN A 1056 11.65 -3.54 -30.91
N TYR A 1057 12.65 -2.82 -31.42
CA TYR A 1057 13.90 -3.39 -31.92
C TYR A 1057 14.95 -3.33 -30.82
N ARG A 1058 15.52 -4.48 -30.40
CA ARG A 1058 16.66 -4.53 -29.48
C ARG A 1058 17.87 -5.10 -30.20
N ILE A 1059 19.02 -4.41 -30.14
CA ILE A 1059 20.27 -4.81 -30.80
C ILE A 1059 21.37 -4.89 -29.75
N ASN A 1060 21.96 -6.08 -29.55
CA ASN A 1060 23.11 -6.22 -28.63
C ASN A 1060 24.42 -5.76 -29.29
N TYR A 1061 25.47 -5.56 -28.49
CA TYR A 1061 26.76 -5.04 -28.96
C TYR A 1061 27.49 -5.92 -30.01
N GLU A 1062 27.08 -7.17 -30.20
CA GLU A 1062 27.57 -8.07 -31.28
C GLU A 1062 26.71 -8.01 -32.57
N ASN A 1063 25.77 -7.07 -32.65
CA ASN A 1063 24.80 -6.89 -33.75
C ASN A 1063 23.80 -8.04 -33.93
N GLU A 1064 23.40 -8.72 -32.84
CA GLU A 1064 22.26 -9.65 -32.89
C GLU A 1064 20.97 -8.93 -32.47
N PRO A 1065 19.94 -8.89 -33.35
CA PRO A 1065 18.67 -8.26 -33.04
C PRO A 1065 17.66 -9.22 -32.39
N SER A 1066 16.79 -8.67 -31.55
CA SER A 1066 15.54 -9.28 -31.09
C SER A 1066 14.38 -8.30 -31.26
N PHE A 1067 13.16 -8.81 -31.34
CA PHE A 1067 11.99 -8.08 -31.85
C PHE A 1067 10.74 -8.32 -30.99
N ASN A 1068 9.88 -7.31 -30.88
CA ASN A 1068 8.53 -7.40 -30.33
C ASN A 1068 7.61 -6.35 -31.00
N GLY A 1069 6.30 -6.63 -31.08
CA GLY A 1069 5.34 -5.92 -31.93
C GLY A 1069 5.13 -6.58 -33.31
N GLN A 1070 3.91 -6.50 -33.87
CA GLN A 1070 3.48 -7.38 -34.98
C GLN A 1070 4.27 -7.19 -36.28
N LYS A 1071 4.69 -5.96 -36.58
CA LYS A 1071 5.48 -5.60 -37.79
C LYS A 1071 6.97 -5.41 -37.50
N CYS A 1072 7.40 -5.66 -36.26
CA CYS A 1072 8.78 -5.63 -35.86
C CYS A 1072 9.47 -6.95 -36.26
N ILE A 1073 10.12 -6.95 -37.43
CA ILE A 1073 10.77 -8.12 -38.02
C ILE A 1073 12.11 -7.76 -38.66
N ALA A 1074 12.97 -8.76 -38.88
CA ALA A 1074 14.29 -8.59 -39.48
C ALA A 1074 14.27 -7.88 -40.86
N ASP A 1075 13.27 -8.16 -41.71
CA ASP A 1075 13.12 -7.50 -43.04
C ASP A 1075 12.81 -5.99 -42.95
N ASN A 1076 12.52 -5.47 -41.76
CA ASN A 1076 12.25 -4.05 -41.47
C ASN A 1076 13.36 -3.39 -40.64
N LEU A 1077 14.48 -4.08 -40.36
CA LEU A 1077 15.64 -3.53 -39.65
C LEU A 1077 16.92 -3.74 -40.48
N ILE A 1078 17.74 -2.70 -40.59
CA ILE A 1078 19.14 -2.80 -41.00
C ILE A 1078 19.97 -2.26 -39.84
N SER A 1079 20.90 -3.04 -39.28
CA SER A 1079 21.73 -2.61 -38.16
C SER A 1079 23.18 -3.03 -38.31
N GLN A 1080 24.07 -2.25 -37.69
CA GLN A 1080 25.50 -2.54 -37.58
C GLN A 1080 26.03 -2.05 -36.23
N THR A 1081 26.97 -2.76 -35.62
CA THR A 1081 27.61 -2.33 -34.38
C THR A 1081 29.13 -2.24 -34.51
N ARG A 1082 29.74 -1.43 -33.65
CA ARG A 1082 31.20 -1.29 -33.55
C ARG A 1082 31.62 -1.07 -32.10
N LYS A 1083 32.41 -1.99 -31.55
CA LYS A 1083 33.06 -1.83 -30.24
C LYS A 1083 34.06 -0.66 -30.28
N THR A 1084 34.18 0.06 -29.17
CA THR A 1084 35.08 1.19 -28.96
C THR A 1084 36.11 0.84 -27.88
N GLU A 1085 36.88 1.81 -27.39
CA GLU A 1085 37.82 1.60 -26.27
C GLU A 1085 37.08 1.59 -24.90
N ASP A 1086 35.89 2.17 -24.86
CA ASP A 1086 35.13 2.54 -23.67
C ASP A 1086 33.62 2.22 -23.81
N GLY A 1087 33.26 1.24 -24.64
CA GLY A 1087 31.87 0.81 -24.87
C GLY A 1087 31.62 0.35 -26.31
N TYR A 1088 30.45 0.69 -26.87
CA TYR A 1088 30.06 0.29 -28.22
C TYR A 1088 29.13 1.30 -28.91
N ILE A 1089 29.07 1.23 -30.24
CA ILE A 1089 28.17 2.00 -31.10
C ILE A 1089 27.16 1.04 -31.73
N VAL A 1090 25.91 1.49 -31.85
CA VAL A 1090 24.86 0.87 -32.65
C VAL A 1090 24.35 1.87 -33.68
N GLU A 1091 24.43 1.51 -34.96
CA GLU A 1091 23.82 2.25 -36.06
C GLU A 1091 22.69 1.41 -36.66
N ALA A 1092 21.52 2.02 -36.86
CA ALA A 1092 20.31 1.31 -37.30
C ALA A 1092 19.42 2.14 -38.24
N ALA A 1093 18.74 1.45 -39.16
CA ALA A 1093 17.62 1.94 -39.96
C ALA A 1093 16.38 1.08 -39.68
N CYS A 1094 15.39 1.67 -39.02
CA CYS A 1094 14.09 1.07 -38.73
C CYS A 1094 13.10 1.52 -39.80
N LYS A 1095 12.46 0.57 -40.48
CA LYS A 1095 11.65 0.85 -41.67
C LYS A 1095 10.21 1.23 -41.34
N TRP A 1096 9.71 2.28 -42.00
CA TRP A 1096 8.29 2.65 -41.95
C TRP A 1096 7.43 1.55 -42.58
N THR A 1097 6.29 1.19 -41.97
CA THR A 1097 5.41 0.13 -42.51
C THR A 1097 3.97 0.56 -42.77
N ASP A 1098 3.47 1.53 -42.03
CA ASP A 1098 2.04 1.89 -42.02
C ASP A 1098 1.82 3.37 -42.31
N ILE A 1099 2.78 4.22 -41.97
CA ILE A 1099 2.83 5.62 -42.41
C ILE A 1099 3.65 5.83 -43.70
N THR A 1100 3.49 7.01 -44.27
CA THR A 1100 4.48 7.62 -45.17
C THR A 1100 4.75 9.02 -44.61
N PRO A 1101 5.84 9.24 -43.88
CA PRO A 1101 6.02 10.45 -43.08
C PRO A 1101 6.24 11.70 -43.94
N GLU A 1102 5.80 12.84 -43.41
CA GLU A 1102 6.11 14.16 -43.95
C GLU A 1102 6.59 15.12 -42.85
N ALA A 1103 7.13 16.27 -43.23
CA ALA A 1103 7.59 17.26 -42.25
C ALA A 1103 6.40 17.85 -41.49
N GLY A 1104 6.35 17.60 -40.19
CA GLY A 1104 5.20 17.87 -39.31
C GLY A 1104 4.55 16.60 -38.72
N THR A 1105 4.90 15.40 -39.20
CA THR A 1105 4.48 14.14 -38.56
C THR A 1105 5.08 14.02 -37.16
N GLU A 1106 4.26 13.65 -36.18
CA GLU A 1106 4.68 13.24 -34.84
C GLU A 1106 4.67 11.72 -34.74
N ILE A 1107 5.71 11.16 -34.13
CA ILE A 1107 5.92 9.71 -33.95
C ILE A 1107 6.07 9.45 -32.45
N GLY A 1108 5.41 8.41 -31.94
CA GLY A 1108 5.64 7.94 -30.58
C GLY A 1108 6.96 7.18 -30.54
N PHE A 1109 7.84 7.52 -29.62
CA PHE A 1109 9.22 7.03 -29.67
C PHE A 1109 9.88 6.96 -28.29
N ASP A 1110 10.71 5.95 -28.06
CA ASP A 1110 11.74 6.01 -27.02
C ASP A 1110 13.01 5.25 -27.44
N MET A 1111 14.12 5.56 -26.76
CA MET A 1111 15.39 4.84 -26.87
C MET A 1111 15.92 4.49 -25.48
N GLN A 1112 16.35 3.25 -25.30
CA GLN A 1112 16.86 2.72 -24.03
C GLN A 1112 18.18 1.97 -24.26
N ILE A 1113 19.03 1.88 -23.24
CA ILE A 1113 20.05 0.82 -23.12
C ILE A 1113 19.73 -0.10 -21.94
N ASN A 1114 20.00 -1.39 -22.09
CA ASN A 1114 20.11 -2.34 -20.98
C ASN A 1114 21.58 -2.42 -20.55
N ASP A 1115 21.80 -2.57 -19.25
CA ASP A 1115 23.12 -2.78 -18.64
C ASP A 1115 23.19 -4.16 -17.97
N GLY A 1116 24.04 -5.05 -18.48
CA GLY A 1116 24.17 -6.45 -18.10
C GLY A 1116 25.44 -6.75 -17.31
N LYS A 1117 25.32 -7.50 -16.21
CA LYS A 1117 26.47 -7.91 -15.40
C LYS A 1117 26.29 -9.27 -14.72
N GLY A 1118 27.15 -10.22 -15.05
CA GLY A 1118 27.11 -11.58 -14.51
C GLY A 1118 25.86 -12.38 -14.93
N GLY A 1119 25.28 -12.06 -16.09
CA GLY A 1119 24.06 -12.67 -16.59
C GLY A 1119 22.76 -12.11 -15.99
N THR A 1120 22.84 -11.00 -15.25
CA THR A 1120 21.72 -10.28 -14.63
C THR A 1120 21.70 -8.82 -15.12
N ARG A 1121 20.53 -8.20 -15.32
CA ARG A 1121 20.45 -6.78 -15.71
C ARG A 1121 20.59 -5.92 -14.46
N ILE A 1122 21.61 -5.07 -14.38
CA ILE A 1122 21.82 -4.18 -13.23
C ILE A 1122 21.12 -2.83 -13.38
N GLY A 1123 20.77 -2.42 -14.59
CA GLY A 1123 19.95 -1.23 -14.82
C GLY A 1123 19.51 -1.02 -16.26
N THR A 1124 18.83 0.10 -16.48
CA THR A 1124 18.59 0.69 -17.80
C THR A 1124 18.84 2.20 -17.78
N VAL A 1125 19.14 2.78 -18.94
CA VAL A 1125 19.11 4.23 -19.14
C VAL A 1125 18.28 4.55 -20.38
N SER A 1126 17.28 5.41 -20.24
CA SER A 1126 16.27 5.73 -21.27
C SER A 1126 16.21 7.23 -21.59
N TRP A 1127 15.59 7.58 -22.72
CA TRP A 1127 15.32 8.97 -23.09
C TRP A 1127 14.01 9.50 -22.49
N TYR A 1128 12.92 8.70 -22.45
CA TYR A 1128 11.60 9.19 -22.01
C TYR A 1128 10.83 8.30 -21.02
N ASP A 1129 10.86 6.97 -21.17
CA ASP A 1129 10.19 6.05 -20.22
C ASP A 1129 10.91 6.03 -18.86
N GLU A 1130 10.13 6.08 -17.77
CA GLU A 1130 10.60 5.95 -16.38
C GLU A 1130 10.10 4.67 -15.69
N SER A 1131 9.19 3.94 -16.35
CA SER A 1131 8.50 2.75 -15.83
C SER A 1131 9.15 1.44 -16.27
N GLY A 1132 9.96 1.49 -17.33
CA GLY A 1132 10.52 0.32 -17.99
C GLY A 1132 9.45 -0.55 -18.66
N GLN A 1133 8.25 -0.01 -18.94
CA GLN A 1133 7.12 -0.71 -19.56
C GLN A 1133 6.97 -0.45 -21.06
N GLY A 1134 7.89 0.28 -21.70
CA GLY A 1134 7.87 0.47 -23.15
C GLY A 1134 7.85 -0.84 -23.98
N TRP A 1135 8.21 -2.00 -23.39
CA TRP A 1135 8.09 -3.32 -24.03
C TRP A 1135 6.66 -3.85 -24.13
N SER A 1136 5.72 -3.30 -23.35
CA SER A 1136 4.33 -3.77 -23.26
C SER A 1136 3.31 -2.66 -23.58
N SER A 1137 3.64 -1.39 -23.30
CA SER A 1137 2.70 -0.27 -23.36
C SER A 1137 3.27 0.94 -24.13
N PRO A 1138 2.81 1.21 -25.36
CA PRO A 1138 3.16 2.43 -26.10
C PRO A 1138 2.81 3.74 -25.38
N GLY A 1139 1.87 3.69 -24.43
CA GLY A 1139 1.46 4.78 -23.55
C GLY A 1139 2.59 5.53 -22.86
N VAL A 1140 3.73 4.87 -22.59
CA VAL A 1140 4.88 5.48 -21.90
C VAL A 1140 5.93 6.09 -22.84
N PHE A 1141 5.80 5.94 -24.17
CA PHE A 1141 6.74 6.51 -25.12
C PHE A 1141 6.71 8.04 -25.14
N GLY A 1142 7.86 8.66 -25.44
CA GLY A 1142 7.95 10.08 -25.78
C GLY A 1142 7.36 10.39 -27.16
N THR A 1143 7.49 11.62 -27.61
CA THR A 1143 7.08 12.03 -28.97
C THR A 1143 8.21 12.80 -29.64
N ILE A 1144 8.52 12.41 -30.89
CA ILE A 1144 9.47 13.10 -31.75
C ILE A 1144 8.74 13.76 -32.92
N LEU A 1145 9.22 14.93 -33.35
CA LEU A 1145 8.65 15.69 -34.48
C LEU A 1145 9.59 15.65 -35.69
N LEU A 1146 9.09 15.13 -36.81
CA LEU A 1146 9.86 15.03 -38.06
C LEU A 1146 9.90 16.39 -38.80
N LEU A 1147 11.10 16.88 -39.11
CA LEU A 1147 11.34 18.17 -39.76
C LEU A 1147 12.07 18.06 -41.11
N ASP A 1148 11.80 19.03 -41.99
CA ASP A 1148 12.61 19.27 -43.20
C ASP A 1148 13.70 20.33 -42.94
N ASN A 1149 14.93 20.04 -43.35
CA ASN A 1149 16.11 20.90 -43.21
C ASN A 1149 15.98 22.28 -43.89
N SER A 1150 14.97 22.51 -44.73
CA SER A 1150 14.71 23.85 -45.31
C SER A 1150 14.27 24.92 -44.30
N THR A 1151 13.93 24.52 -43.05
CA THR A 1151 13.24 25.38 -42.08
C THR A 1151 14.10 25.98 -40.96
N GLN A 1152 15.29 25.44 -40.65
CA GLN A 1152 16.10 25.94 -39.53
C GLN A 1152 16.78 27.29 -39.85
N LYS A 1153 16.52 28.30 -39.00
CA LYS A 1153 17.49 29.39 -38.77
C LYS A 1153 18.56 28.89 -37.78
N PRO A 1154 19.85 29.22 -37.97
CA PRO A 1154 20.89 28.82 -37.04
C PRO A 1154 20.73 29.51 -35.68
N GLY A 1155 20.54 28.73 -34.62
CA GLY A 1155 20.63 29.18 -33.23
C GLY A 1155 22.06 29.62 -32.86
N SER A 1156 22.19 30.44 -31.82
CA SER A 1156 23.48 30.99 -31.39
C SER A 1156 24.35 29.94 -30.70
N THR A 1157 25.53 29.65 -31.27
CA THR A 1157 26.54 28.84 -30.59
C THR A 1157 27.16 29.62 -29.41
N GLY A 1158 26.85 29.17 -28.19
CA GLY A 1158 27.43 29.69 -26.96
C GLY A 1158 28.92 29.34 -26.86
N LYS A 1159 29.78 30.22 -27.39
CA LYS A 1159 31.23 30.09 -27.24
C LYS A 1159 31.68 30.36 -25.80
N VAL A 1160 32.09 29.31 -25.08
CA VAL A 1160 32.91 29.45 -23.87
C VAL A 1160 34.35 29.77 -24.29
N GLU A 1161 34.73 31.05 -24.26
CA GLU A 1161 36.13 31.46 -24.43
C GLU A 1161 36.79 31.66 -23.05
N GLY A 1162 37.84 30.88 -22.78
CA GLY A 1162 38.49 30.80 -21.47
C GLY A 1162 39.21 32.09 -21.06
N ASN A 1163 38.88 32.61 -19.88
CA ASN A 1163 39.40 33.87 -19.37
C ASN A 1163 40.89 33.75 -18.94
N THR A 1164 41.79 34.36 -19.71
CA THR A 1164 43.18 34.61 -19.30
C THR A 1164 43.54 36.09 -19.47
N SER A 1165 44.34 36.63 -18.55
CA SER A 1165 44.32 38.06 -18.20
C SER A 1165 45.53 38.88 -18.68
N GLN A 1166 45.44 40.21 -18.47
CA GLN A 1166 46.52 41.23 -18.55
C GLN A 1166 46.84 41.79 -19.97
N PRO A 1167 47.29 43.07 -20.10
CA PRO A 1167 46.53 44.01 -20.95
C PRO A 1167 47.38 44.89 -21.92
N GLY A 1168 46.71 45.66 -22.81
CA GLY A 1168 47.41 46.58 -23.72
C GLY A 1168 46.59 47.64 -24.48
N ASN A 1169 46.43 48.82 -23.89
CA ASN A 1169 46.39 50.17 -24.52
C ASN A 1169 45.55 50.50 -25.80
N ASN A 1170 44.72 51.55 -25.64
CA ASN A 1170 44.55 52.71 -26.54
C ASN A 1170 43.80 52.61 -27.90
N ALA A 1171 42.51 52.97 -27.84
CA ALA A 1171 42.02 54.34 -28.17
C ALA A 1171 41.26 54.67 -29.49
N THR A 1172 40.38 55.67 -29.34
CA THR A 1172 39.80 56.63 -30.32
C THR A 1172 38.55 56.30 -31.16
N LYS A 1173 37.51 57.13 -30.89
CA LYS A 1173 36.56 57.81 -31.82
C LYS A 1173 35.32 57.05 -32.36
N ALA A 1174 34.15 57.52 -31.89
CA ALA A 1174 32.91 57.57 -32.69
C ALA A 1174 32.97 58.68 -33.77
N PRO A 1175 32.00 58.76 -34.72
CA PRO A 1175 30.83 59.62 -34.45
C PRO A 1175 29.47 59.25 -35.14
N ARG A 1176 28.38 59.29 -34.35
CA ARG A 1176 27.05 59.97 -34.55
C ARG A 1176 26.22 59.91 -35.87
N THR A 1177 24.93 60.27 -35.70
CA THR A 1177 23.82 60.49 -36.66
C THR A 1177 23.16 59.19 -37.15
N GLY A 1178 21.85 59.09 -37.40
CA GLY A 1178 20.74 60.06 -37.47
C GLY A 1178 19.83 59.68 -38.67
N ASP A 1179 18.51 59.88 -38.75
CA ASP A 1179 17.54 60.57 -37.89
C ASP A 1179 16.12 59.95 -38.05
N GLU A 1180 15.10 60.60 -37.50
CA GLU A 1180 13.69 60.19 -37.33
C GLU A 1180 12.77 60.16 -38.59
N ASN A 1181 12.00 59.06 -38.74
CA ASN A 1181 10.52 59.00 -38.61
C ASN A 1181 9.55 59.50 -39.74
N ARG A 1182 8.36 58.84 -39.80
CA ARG A 1182 7.01 59.24 -40.33
C ARG A 1182 6.48 58.91 -41.76
N LEU A 1183 5.44 58.05 -41.76
CA LEU A 1183 4.08 58.17 -42.38
C LEU A 1183 3.85 58.37 -43.92
N GLY A 1184 3.02 57.48 -44.53
CA GLY A 1184 1.82 57.95 -45.28
C GLY A 1184 1.26 57.22 -46.54
N LEU A 1185 0.13 56.49 -46.35
CA LEU A 1185 -1.18 56.60 -47.10
C LEU A 1185 -1.46 56.00 -48.53
N TRP A 1186 -2.77 55.68 -48.74
CA TRP A 1186 -3.57 55.36 -49.97
C TRP A 1186 -3.25 54.04 -50.76
N SER A 1187 -4.13 52.99 -50.79
CA SER A 1187 -5.34 52.75 -51.63
C SER A 1187 -5.07 52.20 -53.06
N ALA A 1188 -5.93 51.42 -53.75
CA ALA A 1188 -7.36 51.04 -53.62
C ALA A 1188 -7.60 49.58 -54.16
N LEU A 1189 -8.50 48.74 -53.61
CA LEU A 1189 -9.97 48.62 -53.82
C LEU A 1189 -10.42 48.10 -55.21
N LEU A 1190 -11.00 46.88 -55.26
CA LEU A 1190 -11.82 46.39 -56.39
C LEU A 1190 -12.92 45.40 -55.92
N ALA A 1191 -14.07 45.40 -56.63
CA ALA A 1191 -15.22 44.47 -56.54
C ALA A 1191 -16.08 44.52 -55.25
N ILE A 1192 -17.40 44.32 -55.43
CA ILE A 1192 -18.45 44.53 -54.42
C ILE A 1192 -19.56 43.48 -54.58
N SER A 1193 -19.98 42.85 -53.48
CA SER A 1193 -21.40 42.56 -53.21
C SER A 1193 -21.62 42.40 -51.70
N CYS A 1194 -22.77 42.85 -51.19
CA CYS A 1194 -23.13 42.81 -49.75
C CYS A 1194 -24.36 41.92 -49.54
N GLY A 1195 -24.50 41.29 -48.36
CA GLY A 1195 -25.73 40.58 -48.00
C GLY A 1195 -25.61 39.73 -46.74
N ALA A 1196 -25.88 40.32 -45.58
CA ALA A 1196 -25.93 39.60 -44.30
C ALA A 1196 -27.36 39.08 -43.97
N ALA A 1197 -27.43 38.19 -42.97
CA ALA A 1197 -28.62 37.58 -42.36
C ALA A 1197 -29.39 36.54 -43.19
N GLY A 1198 -29.48 35.30 -42.68
CA GLY A 1198 -30.14 34.19 -43.36
C GLY A 1198 -30.17 32.86 -42.59
N THR A 1199 -30.58 32.87 -41.32
CA THR A 1199 -30.64 31.67 -40.46
C THR A 1199 -31.51 30.56 -41.05
N VAL A 1200 -31.02 29.32 -41.10
CA VAL A 1200 -31.83 28.13 -41.40
C VAL A 1200 -31.69 27.09 -40.28
N VAL A 1201 -32.75 26.98 -39.48
CA VAL A 1201 -32.87 26.01 -38.37
C VAL A 1201 -33.31 24.64 -38.89
N TYR A 1202 -32.66 23.56 -38.45
CA TYR A 1202 -33.18 22.21 -38.65
C TYR A 1202 -34.34 21.92 -37.67
N ARG A 1203 -35.59 22.13 -38.12
CA ARG A 1203 -36.80 21.70 -37.39
C ARG A 1203 -37.74 20.92 -38.30
N ARG A 1204 -38.10 19.70 -37.88
CA ARG A 1204 -38.89 18.69 -38.63
C ARG A 1204 -40.09 19.26 -39.42
N LYS A 1205 -40.21 18.85 -40.69
CA LYS A 1205 -41.49 18.62 -41.41
C LYS A 1205 -41.51 17.13 -41.78
N ARG A 1206 -42.52 16.34 -41.40
CA ARG A 1206 -43.91 16.28 -41.94
C ARG A 1206 -43.88 15.92 -43.45
N ARG A 1207 -44.65 14.94 -43.95
CA ARG A 1207 -46.05 14.61 -43.55
C ARG A 1207 -46.54 13.22 -44.04
N LEU A 1208 -47.38 12.56 -43.24
CA LEU A 1208 -48.40 11.51 -43.50
C LEU A 1208 -48.33 10.58 -44.74
N THR A 1209 -48.57 9.27 -44.51
CA THR A 1209 -49.62 8.42 -45.14
C THR A 1209 -49.82 7.17 -44.25
N ILE A 1210 -50.82 7.13 -43.36
CA ILE A 1210 -52.12 6.41 -43.46
C ILE A 1210 -52.04 4.87 -43.23
N LYS A 1211 -52.66 4.41 -42.12
CA LYS A 1211 -53.13 3.02 -41.81
C LYS A 1211 -52.03 1.93 -41.67
N GLU A 1212 -52.28 0.74 -41.08
CA GLU A 1212 -53.50 0.14 -40.49
C GLU A 1212 -53.16 -0.79 -39.29
N SER A 1213 -54.18 -1.16 -38.50
CA SER A 1213 -54.34 -2.40 -37.69
C SER A 1213 -53.34 -2.83 -36.59
N GLN A 1214 -53.95 -3.18 -35.44
CA GLN A 1214 -53.48 -4.02 -34.31
C GLN A 1214 -52.42 -3.40 -33.40
#